data_AF-A0A1F5KT06-F1
#
_entry.id   AF-A0A1F5KT06-F1
#
_cell.length_a   1.000
_cell.length_b   1.000
_cell.length_c   1.000
_cell.angle_alpha   90.00
_cell.angle_beta   90.00
_cell.angle_gamma   90.00
#
_symmetry.space_group_name_H-M   'P 1'
#
loop_
_entity.id
_entity.type
_entity.pdbx_description
1 polymer ?
#
loop_
_entity_poly.entity_id
_entity_poly.type
_entity_poly.pdbx_seq_one_letter_code
_entity_poly.pdbx_strand_id
1 'polypeptide(L)'
;MGRSIEYMEGSEASNQLLKNKYNLHDSPEAKTAALRREQRTGERVAQNPLDRIQNYLNRFHEIIDQDTPERSEHALDLIKGRFHRKYVIKPNEIPEDYFENQRRLAREQGHGDIQIDQQTRKQLTEVIIADQTSSLDKWMDYLSSSDAPYSDGLKYWTLRSVVDMAEYDKDRKTYPQRSKGTTKPFPDLNREALAYVLDAVEKKYQGQKSSDPEFDNILKTENFAKLYAWAIEKVTPASEEELSATNGAWVKYNQDSDHMPLVQSLQGHGTGWCTAGESTAQTQLQGGDFYVYYSMDKAGKPTVPRAAIRMEGGKIAEVRGIAPEQNLDSGAVHIVEEKLTEFGAEGERYKKRVHDMELLTAIGNKVQKALMLDRDELLFLYEVNTPIDGFGYGKDPRISQLRFGRQPYDDLPIMFECTPDQIAHKASEIKPHTKAYIGPLEKGIFNRLQQAGIEHVYTSFPEGKIRMQKLEIGGKSKQQLVAEMKQQGINIYEYAQQMIDSPDFTTLPQKDDIDLVRLTVQDLGLKGTPTTDEVYAKAGELGLDLCPAEVGPHLRLKDTNQPLGEWYFIGMKQIADRVGYPGVFYLARDGDGLWLSDGWARPDDVAWSPGHEFVFALRKETETQTLKTPGLFDRIFKR
;
A
#
# COMPACT_ATOMS: atom_id res chain seq x y z
N MET A 1 -36.68 -23.98 38.95
CA MET A 1 -37.82 -24.63 38.27
C MET A 1 -38.44 -23.79 37.14
N GLY A 2 -38.07 -22.52 36.92
CA GLY A 2 -38.56 -21.73 35.76
C GLY A 2 -37.85 -22.00 34.42
N ARG A 3 -36.54 -22.31 34.43
CA ARG A 3 -35.73 -22.54 33.21
C ARG A 3 -36.11 -23.78 32.38
N SER A 4 -36.84 -24.75 32.94
CA SER A 4 -37.11 -26.02 32.26
C SER A 4 -38.32 -25.98 31.32
N ILE A 5 -39.28 -25.06 31.53
CA ILE A 5 -40.49 -24.96 30.69
C ILE A 5 -40.21 -24.09 29.45
N GLU A 6 -39.56 -22.93 29.62
CA GLU A 6 -39.14 -22.06 28.51
C GLU A 6 -38.14 -22.77 27.55
N TYR A 7 -37.20 -23.56 28.07
CA TYR A 7 -36.27 -24.33 27.24
C TYR A 7 -36.98 -25.42 26.43
N MET A 8 -38.05 -26.04 26.99
CA MET A 8 -38.85 -27.04 26.27
C MET A 8 -39.72 -26.40 25.18
N GLU A 9 -40.36 -25.26 25.43
CA GLU A 9 -41.15 -24.53 24.42
C GLU A 9 -40.26 -23.95 23.28
N GLY A 10 -39.07 -23.42 23.61
CA GLY A 10 -38.09 -22.95 22.60
C GLY A 10 -37.47 -24.08 21.77
N SER A 11 -37.38 -25.30 22.33
CA SER A 11 -36.94 -26.48 21.58
C SER A 11 -37.97 -26.93 20.54
N GLU A 12 -39.27 -26.86 20.85
CA GLU A 12 -40.33 -27.27 19.93
C GLU A 12 -40.45 -26.32 18.73
N ALA A 13 -40.43 -25.01 18.98
CA ALA A 13 -40.42 -23.97 17.95
C ALA A 13 -39.26 -24.14 16.96
N SER A 14 -38.04 -24.33 17.48
CA SER A 14 -36.85 -24.51 16.65
C SER A 14 -36.84 -25.86 15.89
N ASN A 15 -37.35 -26.93 16.50
CA ASN A 15 -37.49 -28.22 15.81
C ASN A 15 -38.51 -28.17 14.68
N GLN A 16 -39.58 -27.39 14.85
CA GLN A 16 -40.58 -27.18 13.81
C GLN A 16 -39.99 -26.43 12.60
N LEU A 17 -39.13 -25.43 12.84
CA LEU A 17 -38.33 -24.78 11.79
C LEU A 17 -37.47 -25.80 11.03
N LEU A 18 -36.70 -26.63 11.74
CA LEU A 18 -35.81 -27.61 11.11
C LEU A 18 -36.55 -28.70 10.34
N LYS A 19 -37.74 -29.09 10.83
CA LYS A 19 -38.65 -29.98 10.12
C LYS A 19 -39.11 -29.35 8.81
N ASN A 20 -39.67 -28.15 8.86
CA ASN A 20 -40.25 -27.47 7.71
C ASN A 20 -39.19 -27.13 6.65
N LYS A 21 -38.02 -26.66 7.09
CA LYS A 21 -36.98 -26.13 6.20
C LYS A 21 -36.10 -27.21 5.58
N TYR A 22 -35.79 -28.27 6.33
CA TYR A 22 -34.77 -29.24 5.93
C TYR A 22 -35.25 -30.69 5.90
N ASN A 23 -36.48 -30.97 6.32
CA ASN A 23 -36.96 -32.33 6.57
C ASN A 23 -36.00 -33.12 7.48
N LEU A 24 -35.42 -32.46 8.50
CA LEU A 24 -34.25 -32.97 9.22
C LEU A 24 -34.47 -34.33 9.89
N HIS A 25 -35.70 -34.62 10.34
CA HIS A 25 -36.09 -35.89 10.94
C HIS A 25 -35.88 -37.12 10.04
N ASP A 26 -35.83 -36.93 8.72
CA ASP A 26 -35.62 -38.00 7.74
C ASP A 26 -34.20 -38.04 7.17
N SER A 27 -33.33 -37.13 7.60
CA SER A 27 -31.93 -37.10 7.19
C SER A 27 -31.20 -38.41 7.57
N PRO A 28 -30.20 -38.86 6.78
CA PRO A 28 -29.36 -40.00 7.14
C PRO A 28 -28.75 -39.87 8.54
N GLU A 29 -28.38 -38.66 8.93
CA GLU A 29 -27.76 -38.36 10.22
C GLU A 29 -28.75 -38.53 11.39
N ALA A 30 -29.99 -38.04 11.24
CA ALA A 30 -31.04 -38.20 12.25
C ALA A 30 -31.46 -39.67 12.40
N LYS A 31 -31.59 -40.40 11.29
CA LYS A 31 -31.85 -41.85 11.30
C LYS A 31 -30.73 -42.62 12.00
N THR A 32 -29.48 -42.29 11.70
CA THR A 32 -28.31 -42.90 12.34
C THR A 32 -28.28 -42.60 13.84
N ALA A 33 -28.62 -41.38 14.25
CA ALA A 33 -28.68 -41.01 15.65
C ALA A 33 -29.77 -41.77 16.41
N ALA A 34 -30.94 -41.96 15.81
CA ALA A 34 -32.02 -42.77 16.39
C ALA A 34 -31.60 -44.23 16.58
N LEU A 35 -30.99 -44.86 15.57
CA LEU A 35 -30.49 -46.24 15.65
C LEU A 35 -29.43 -46.40 16.74
N ARG A 36 -28.50 -45.44 16.85
CA ARG A 36 -27.46 -45.47 17.89
C ARG A 36 -28.04 -45.37 19.30
N ARG A 37 -29.07 -44.55 19.50
CA ARG A 37 -29.74 -44.45 20.81
C ARG A 37 -30.43 -45.76 21.18
N GLU A 38 -31.13 -46.38 20.23
CA GLU A 38 -31.75 -47.70 20.43
C GLU A 38 -30.69 -48.74 20.80
N GLN A 39 -29.53 -48.75 20.12
CA GLN A 39 -28.42 -49.64 20.45
C GLN A 39 -27.78 -49.36 21.82
N ARG A 40 -27.67 -48.09 22.24
CA ARG A 40 -27.03 -47.71 23.52
C ARG A 40 -27.94 -47.92 24.72
N THR A 41 -29.22 -47.58 24.58
CA THR A 41 -30.17 -47.48 25.70
C THR A 41 -31.22 -48.59 25.71
N GLY A 42 -31.38 -49.32 24.61
CA GLY A 42 -32.47 -50.28 24.41
C GLY A 42 -33.82 -49.63 24.08
N GLU A 43 -33.92 -48.30 24.14
CA GLU A 43 -35.18 -47.57 23.90
C GLU A 43 -35.29 -47.07 22.46
N ARG A 44 -36.45 -47.32 21.85
CA ARG A 44 -36.78 -46.78 20.52
C ARG A 44 -37.18 -45.32 20.61
N VAL A 45 -36.51 -44.48 19.83
CA VAL A 45 -36.94 -43.09 19.61
C VAL A 45 -38.29 -43.09 18.91
N ALA A 46 -39.22 -42.26 19.38
CA ALA A 46 -40.54 -42.11 18.78
C ALA A 46 -40.42 -41.76 17.28
N GLN A 47 -41.39 -42.23 16.50
CA GLN A 47 -41.41 -41.98 15.05
C GLN A 47 -41.86 -40.55 14.70
N ASN A 48 -42.31 -39.77 15.69
CA ASN A 48 -42.76 -38.42 15.43
C ASN A 48 -41.56 -37.55 14.96
N PRO A 49 -41.77 -36.61 14.02
CA PRO A 49 -40.67 -35.82 13.46
C PRO A 49 -39.89 -34.96 14.47
N LEU A 50 -40.56 -34.37 15.47
CA LEU A 50 -39.92 -33.43 16.39
C LEU A 50 -39.03 -34.16 17.39
N ASP A 51 -39.46 -35.30 17.93
CA ASP A 51 -38.65 -36.15 18.83
C ASP A 51 -37.41 -36.69 18.12
N ARG A 52 -37.52 -37.00 16.82
CA ARG A 52 -36.37 -37.44 16.02
C ARG A 52 -35.34 -36.32 15.84
N ILE A 53 -35.80 -35.09 15.61
CA ILE A 53 -34.93 -33.91 15.52
C ILE A 53 -34.30 -33.64 16.89
N GLN A 54 -35.09 -33.62 17.96
CA GLN A 54 -34.59 -33.41 19.31
C GLN A 54 -33.56 -34.47 19.69
N ASN A 55 -33.81 -35.74 19.39
CA ASN A 55 -32.83 -36.81 19.63
C ASN A 55 -31.52 -36.59 18.87
N TYR A 56 -31.60 -36.11 17.63
CA TYR A 56 -30.41 -35.80 16.84
C TYR A 56 -29.63 -34.61 17.42
N LEU A 57 -30.33 -33.56 17.87
CA LEU A 57 -29.73 -32.37 18.46
C LEU A 57 -29.13 -32.65 19.85
N ASN A 58 -29.84 -33.40 20.71
CA ASN A 58 -29.36 -33.84 22.02
C ASN A 58 -28.00 -34.53 21.93
N ARG A 59 -27.72 -35.25 20.85
CA ARG A 59 -26.43 -35.88 20.66
C ARG A 59 -25.29 -34.87 20.55
N PHE A 60 -25.52 -33.70 19.93
CA PHE A 60 -24.49 -32.65 19.89
C PHE A 60 -24.29 -32.05 21.28
N HIS A 61 -25.40 -31.81 22.00
CA HIS A 61 -25.36 -31.35 23.38
C HIS A 61 -24.61 -32.33 24.29
N GLU A 62 -24.99 -33.62 24.29
CA GLU A 62 -24.33 -34.70 25.07
C GLU A 62 -22.84 -34.88 24.74
N ILE A 63 -22.41 -34.53 23.51
CA ILE A 63 -20.99 -34.62 23.15
C ILE A 63 -20.21 -33.45 23.73
N ILE A 64 -20.78 -32.25 23.74
CA ILE A 64 -20.10 -31.01 24.16
C ILE A 64 -20.26 -30.76 25.66
N ASP A 65 -21.33 -31.23 26.29
CA ASP A 65 -21.62 -31.13 27.72
C ASP A 65 -21.02 -32.33 28.47
N GLN A 66 -19.69 -32.33 28.63
CA GLN A 66 -18.94 -33.35 29.37
C GLN A 66 -18.71 -32.92 30.83
N ASP A 67 -18.48 -33.90 31.71
CA ASP A 67 -18.30 -33.70 33.17
C ASP A 67 -17.17 -32.73 33.56
N THR A 68 -16.22 -32.44 32.65
CA THR A 68 -15.05 -31.58 32.90
C THR A 68 -14.83 -30.63 31.72
N PRO A 69 -14.46 -29.35 31.95
CA PRO A 69 -14.19 -28.38 30.89
C PRO A 69 -13.24 -28.86 29.80
N GLU A 70 -12.18 -29.59 30.17
CA GLU A 70 -11.15 -30.08 29.23
C GLU A 70 -11.70 -31.14 28.27
N ARG A 71 -12.64 -31.97 28.74
CA ARG A 71 -13.31 -32.98 27.89
C ARG A 71 -14.31 -32.33 26.95
N SER A 72 -15.01 -31.30 27.41
CA SER A 72 -15.95 -30.51 26.61
C SER A 72 -15.22 -29.77 25.49
N GLU A 73 -14.08 -29.15 25.81
CA GLU A 73 -13.20 -28.47 24.84
C GLU A 73 -12.65 -29.48 23.81
N HIS A 74 -12.10 -30.61 24.27
CA HIS A 74 -11.62 -31.65 23.36
C HIS A 74 -12.72 -32.20 22.44
N ALA A 75 -13.94 -32.38 22.95
CA ALA A 75 -15.07 -32.82 22.16
C ALA A 75 -15.49 -31.77 21.12
N LEU A 76 -15.46 -30.49 21.48
CA LEU A 76 -15.70 -29.38 20.55
C LEU A 76 -14.65 -29.34 19.45
N ASP A 77 -13.37 -29.53 19.76
CA ASP A 77 -12.29 -29.59 18.77
C ASP A 77 -12.47 -30.73 17.75
N LEU A 78 -12.92 -31.89 18.20
CA LEU A 78 -13.24 -33.01 17.30
C LEU A 78 -14.39 -32.68 16.35
N ILE A 79 -15.36 -31.87 16.79
CA ILE A 79 -16.47 -31.39 15.97
C ILE A 79 -15.97 -30.32 14.99
N LYS A 80 -15.22 -29.31 15.47
CA LYS A 80 -14.56 -28.28 14.65
C LYS A 80 -13.76 -28.92 13.52
N GLY A 81 -12.91 -29.91 13.82
CA GLY A 81 -12.14 -30.63 12.81
C GLY A 81 -13.00 -31.34 11.74
N ARG A 82 -14.23 -31.76 12.04
CA ARG A 82 -15.17 -32.29 11.02
C ARG A 82 -15.75 -31.18 10.15
N PHE A 83 -16.06 -30.03 10.73
CA PHE A 83 -16.51 -28.86 10.00
C PHE A 83 -15.41 -28.31 9.11
N HIS A 84 -14.18 -28.15 9.62
CA HIS A 84 -13.02 -27.70 8.84
C HIS A 84 -12.82 -28.57 7.60
N ARG A 85 -12.74 -29.90 7.76
CA ARG A 85 -12.57 -30.83 6.63
C ARG A 85 -13.66 -30.73 5.56
N LYS A 86 -14.85 -30.27 5.92
CA LYS A 86 -16.01 -30.22 5.01
C LYS A 86 -16.19 -28.84 4.37
N TYR A 87 -15.90 -27.75 5.09
CA TYR A 87 -16.29 -26.40 4.72
C TYR A 87 -15.12 -25.44 4.50
N VAL A 88 -13.95 -25.69 5.09
CA VAL A 88 -12.74 -24.89 4.84
C VAL A 88 -12.11 -25.36 3.52
N ILE A 89 -11.68 -24.39 2.71
CA ILE A 89 -11.06 -24.65 1.41
C ILE A 89 -9.79 -25.48 1.56
N LYS A 90 -9.56 -26.42 0.63
CA LYS A 90 -8.31 -27.19 0.59
C LYS A 90 -7.24 -26.50 -0.26
N PRO A 91 -5.94 -26.77 -0.01
CA PRO A 91 -4.85 -26.19 -0.80
C PRO A 91 -5.00 -26.34 -2.32
N ASN A 92 -5.51 -27.48 -2.78
CA ASN A 92 -5.71 -27.79 -4.19
C ASN A 92 -7.03 -27.25 -4.78
N GLU A 93 -7.87 -26.62 -3.95
CA GLU A 93 -9.15 -26.02 -4.36
C GLU A 93 -9.05 -24.49 -4.49
N ILE A 94 -7.93 -23.88 -4.10
CA ILE A 94 -7.67 -22.44 -4.28
C ILE A 94 -7.51 -22.14 -5.77
N PRO A 95 -8.33 -21.24 -6.34
CA PRO A 95 -8.30 -20.93 -7.78
C PRO A 95 -7.02 -20.17 -8.17
N GLU A 96 -6.52 -20.42 -9.38
CA GLU A 96 -5.34 -19.69 -9.89
C GLU A 96 -5.61 -18.18 -10.00
N ASP A 97 -6.86 -17.79 -10.29
CA ASP A 97 -7.32 -16.40 -10.35
C ASP A 97 -7.04 -15.62 -9.06
N TYR A 98 -6.99 -16.29 -7.89
CA TYR A 98 -6.60 -15.65 -6.64
C TYR A 98 -5.14 -15.17 -6.72
N PHE A 99 -4.24 -16.04 -7.17
CA PHE A 99 -2.81 -15.71 -7.28
C PHE A 99 -2.55 -14.71 -8.40
N GLU A 100 -3.30 -14.78 -9.51
CA GLU A 100 -3.26 -13.74 -10.54
C GLU A 100 -3.73 -12.38 -10.01
N ASN A 101 -4.79 -12.36 -9.19
CA ASN A 101 -5.23 -11.12 -8.55
C ASN A 101 -4.17 -10.56 -7.59
N GLN A 102 -3.47 -11.41 -6.83
CA GLN A 102 -2.34 -10.96 -5.99
C GLN A 102 -1.19 -10.36 -6.83
N ARG A 103 -0.83 -10.98 -7.96
CA ARG A 103 0.15 -10.44 -8.90
C ARG A 103 -0.28 -9.08 -9.45
N ARG A 104 -1.55 -8.97 -9.86
CA ARG A 104 -2.13 -7.73 -10.37
C ARG A 104 -2.10 -6.62 -9.33
N LEU A 105 -2.56 -6.87 -8.10
CA LEU A 105 -2.59 -5.87 -7.02
C LEU A 105 -1.17 -5.39 -6.68
N ALA A 106 -0.22 -6.31 -6.55
CA ALA A 106 1.17 -5.95 -6.29
C ALA A 106 1.75 -5.08 -7.43
N ARG A 107 1.44 -5.41 -8.68
CA ARG A 107 1.84 -4.63 -9.85
C ARG A 107 1.18 -3.26 -9.87
N GLU A 108 -0.12 -3.17 -9.55
CA GLU A 108 -0.87 -1.91 -9.48
C GLU A 108 -0.31 -0.98 -8.39
N GLN A 109 0.12 -1.54 -7.26
CA GLN A 109 0.83 -0.84 -6.18
C GLN A 109 2.31 -0.55 -6.50
N GLY A 110 2.81 -0.93 -7.68
CA GLY A 110 4.19 -0.63 -8.07
C GLY A 110 5.26 -1.48 -7.39
N HIS A 111 4.89 -2.66 -6.86
CA HIS A 111 5.87 -3.70 -6.50
C HIS A 111 6.46 -4.41 -7.72
N GLY A 112 5.98 -4.08 -8.92
CA GLY A 112 6.45 -4.64 -10.19
C GLY A 112 5.91 -6.05 -10.46
N ASP A 113 6.61 -6.77 -11.33
CA ASP A 113 6.23 -8.12 -11.76
C ASP A 113 6.69 -9.18 -10.76
N ILE A 114 5.94 -9.30 -9.66
CA ILE A 114 6.24 -10.27 -8.61
C ILE A 114 6.05 -11.72 -9.10
N GLN A 115 6.94 -12.60 -8.68
CA GLN A 115 6.79 -14.04 -8.85
C GLN A 115 6.20 -14.63 -7.57
N ILE A 116 5.10 -15.37 -7.69
CA ILE A 116 4.54 -16.12 -6.56
C ILE A 116 5.04 -17.56 -6.68
N ASP A 117 6.20 -17.80 -6.07
CA ASP A 117 6.85 -19.11 -6.02
C ASP A 117 6.09 -20.11 -5.13
N GLN A 118 6.58 -21.35 -5.06
CA GLN A 118 5.91 -22.40 -4.29
C GLN A 118 5.83 -22.10 -2.78
N GLN A 119 6.85 -21.43 -2.23
CA GLN A 119 6.88 -21.08 -0.81
C GLN A 119 5.85 -19.99 -0.49
N THR A 120 5.82 -18.93 -1.29
CA THR A 120 4.85 -17.83 -1.16
C THR A 120 3.43 -18.35 -1.36
N ARG A 121 3.19 -19.23 -2.35
CA ARG A 121 1.89 -19.89 -2.55
C ARG A 121 1.47 -20.67 -1.32
N LYS A 122 2.39 -21.42 -0.71
CA LYS A 122 2.13 -22.18 0.51
C LYS A 122 1.76 -21.25 1.67
N GLN A 123 2.51 -20.17 1.88
CA GLN A 123 2.22 -19.18 2.92
C GLN A 123 0.84 -18.53 2.74
N LEU A 124 0.54 -18.04 1.52
CA LEU A 124 -0.77 -17.46 1.20
C LEU A 124 -1.91 -18.47 1.42
N THR A 125 -1.67 -19.74 1.06
CA THR A 125 -2.63 -20.84 1.29
C THR A 125 -2.86 -21.08 2.77
N GLU A 126 -1.80 -21.12 3.57
CA GLU A 126 -1.87 -21.29 5.02
C GLU A 126 -2.67 -20.15 5.67
N VAL A 127 -2.46 -18.89 5.23
CA VAL A 127 -3.24 -17.73 5.70
C VAL A 127 -4.72 -17.88 5.36
N ILE A 128 -5.06 -18.22 4.11
CA ILE A 128 -6.46 -18.42 3.69
C ILE A 128 -7.15 -19.48 4.55
N ILE A 129 -6.49 -20.62 4.75
CA ILE A 129 -7.03 -21.73 5.52
C ILE A 129 -7.18 -21.34 6.99
N ALA A 130 -6.19 -20.67 7.57
CA ALA A 130 -6.23 -20.21 8.95
C ALA A 130 -7.36 -19.20 9.17
N ASP A 131 -7.54 -18.22 8.26
CA ASP A 131 -8.59 -17.21 8.38
C ASP A 131 -9.99 -17.82 8.21
N GLN A 132 -10.18 -18.78 7.30
CA GLN A 132 -11.44 -19.54 7.20
C GLN A 132 -11.70 -20.41 8.43
N THR A 133 -10.66 -21.02 8.99
CA THR A 133 -10.76 -21.85 10.19
C THR A 133 -11.15 -21.00 11.40
N SER A 134 -10.41 -19.92 11.66
CA SER A 134 -10.65 -19.00 12.78
C SER A 134 -12.02 -18.32 12.68
N SER A 135 -12.43 -17.85 11.49
CA SER A 135 -13.76 -17.25 11.31
C SER A 135 -14.89 -18.24 11.56
N LEU A 136 -14.75 -19.52 11.19
CA LEU A 136 -15.74 -20.55 11.50
C LEU A 136 -15.74 -20.92 12.99
N ASP A 137 -14.56 -21.04 13.59
CA ASP A 137 -14.41 -21.37 15.01
C ASP A 137 -15.06 -20.33 15.90
N LYS A 138 -14.95 -19.03 15.57
CA LYS A 138 -15.67 -17.94 16.28
C LYS A 138 -17.17 -18.21 16.40
N TRP A 139 -17.82 -18.72 15.34
CA TRP A 139 -19.23 -19.12 15.40
C TRP A 139 -19.45 -20.35 16.26
N MET A 140 -18.62 -21.39 16.07
CA MET A 140 -18.76 -22.65 16.79
C MET A 140 -18.54 -22.48 18.29
N ASP A 141 -17.54 -21.69 18.68
CA ASP A 141 -17.22 -21.36 20.07
C ASP A 141 -18.35 -20.59 20.73
N TYR A 142 -18.84 -19.53 20.08
CA TYR A 142 -19.95 -18.76 20.63
C TYR A 142 -21.21 -19.61 20.79
N LEU A 143 -21.63 -20.34 19.75
CA LEU A 143 -22.84 -21.16 19.78
C LEU A 143 -22.75 -22.31 20.80
N SER A 144 -21.54 -22.78 21.10
CA SER A 144 -21.29 -23.84 22.09
C SER A 144 -21.09 -23.31 23.52
N SER A 145 -20.90 -22.00 23.68
CA SER A 145 -20.70 -21.36 24.98
C SER A 145 -22.02 -21.17 25.76
N SER A 146 -21.88 -20.94 27.08
CA SER A 146 -22.99 -20.54 27.96
C SER A 146 -23.60 -19.19 27.58
N ASP A 147 -22.88 -18.35 26.84
CA ASP A 147 -23.29 -17.01 26.45
C ASP A 147 -24.26 -17.01 25.25
N ALA A 148 -24.49 -18.17 24.64
CA ALA A 148 -25.49 -18.38 23.60
C ALA A 148 -26.69 -19.18 24.17
N PRO A 149 -27.62 -18.54 24.91
CA PRO A 149 -28.76 -19.19 25.56
C PRO A 149 -29.89 -19.53 24.57
N TYR A 150 -29.55 -20.00 23.38
CA TYR A 150 -30.48 -20.37 22.33
C TYR A 150 -30.76 -21.87 22.35
N SER A 151 -31.91 -22.30 21.85
CA SER A 151 -32.19 -23.72 21.66
C SER A 151 -31.22 -24.36 20.65
N ASP A 152 -30.91 -25.65 20.83
CA ASP A 152 -30.00 -26.38 19.95
C ASP A 152 -30.46 -26.36 18.49
N GLY A 153 -31.78 -26.28 18.25
CA GLY A 153 -32.33 -26.18 16.91
C GLY A 153 -32.00 -24.87 16.21
N LEU A 154 -32.03 -23.75 16.94
CA LEU A 154 -31.63 -22.43 16.42
C LEU A 154 -30.11 -22.34 16.24
N LYS A 155 -29.32 -22.93 17.15
CA LYS A 155 -27.87 -23.07 16.99
C LYS A 155 -27.51 -23.86 15.73
N TYR A 156 -28.17 -25.00 15.51
CA TYR A 156 -28.01 -25.81 14.30
C TYR A 156 -28.40 -25.05 13.03
N TRP A 157 -29.54 -24.36 13.04
CA TRP A 157 -29.99 -23.55 11.90
C TRP A 157 -29.01 -22.43 11.55
N THR A 158 -28.48 -21.75 12.56
CA THR A 158 -27.48 -20.68 12.42
C THR A 158 -26.21 -21.23 11.77
N LEU A 159 -25.59 -22.24 12.37
CA LEU A 159 -24.33 -22.79 11.87
C LEU A 159 -24.48 -23.36 10.45
N ARG A 160 -25.59 -24.05 10.17
CA ARG A 160 -25.89 -24.57 8.83
C ARG A 160 -26.06 -23.46 7.80
N SER A 161 -26.56 -22.29 8.20
CA SER A 161 -26.71 -21.15 7.29
C SER A 161 -25.38 -20.44 7.05
N VAL A 162 -24.60 -20.20 8.12
CA VAL A 162 -23.30 -19.49 8.06
C VAL A 162 -22.31 -20.19 7.12
N VAL A 163 -22.24 -21.52 7.14
CA VAL A 163 -21.32 -22.26 6.26
C VAL A 163 -21.64 -22.11 4.77
N ASP A 164 -22.88 -21.75 4.43
CA ASP A 164 -23.35 -21.54 3.06
C ASP A 164 -23.32 -20.05 2.64
N MET A 165 -22.88 -19.15 3.54
CA MET A 165 -22.83 -17.70 3.31
C MET A 165 -21.41 -17.21 2.92
N ALA A 166 -21.36 -16.25 2.01
CA ALA A 166 -20.16 -15.47 1.70
C ALA A 166 -20.02 -14.28 2.68
N GLU A 167 -18.94 -13.50 2.55
CA GLU A 167 -18.78 -12.24 3.28
C GLU A 167 -19.93 -11.25 2.99
N TYR A 168 -20.12 -10.26 3.87
CA TYR A 168 -21.16 -9.25 3.69
C TYR A 168 -20.84 -8.37 2.47
N ASP A 169 -21.77 -8.33 1.52
CA ASP A 169 -21.70 -7.44 0.36
C ASP A 169 -22.32 -6.10 0.75
N LYS A 170 -21.47 -5.10 0.98
CA LYS A 170 -21.86 -3.76 1.42
C LYS A 170 -22.67 -3.00 0.38
N ASP A 171 -22.37 -3.18 -0.90
CA ASP A 171 -23.06 -2.48 -1.99
C ASP A 171 -24.48 -3.01 -2.16
N ARG A 172 -24.64 -4.33 -2.03
CA ARG A 172 -25.94 -4.99 -2.15
C ARG A 172 -26.67 -5.10 -0.83
N LYS A 173 -26.02 -4.80 0.30
CA LYS A 173 -26.53 -4.97 1.66
C LYS A 173 -27.06 -6.38 1.93
N THR A 174 -26.32 -7.39 1.48
CA THR A 174 -26.75 -8.80 1.58
C THR A 174 -25.57 -9.72 1.89
N TYR A 175 -25.87 -10.94 2.34
CA TYR A 175 -24.91 -12.04 2.36
C TYR A 175 -25.18 -12.95 1.15
N PRO A 176 -24.31 -12.92 0.12
CA PRO A 176 -24.41 -13.85 -1.01
C PRO A 176 -24.20 -15.31 -0.59
N GLN A 177 -24.54 -16.22 -1.48
CA GLN A 177 -24.20 -17.64 -1.30
C GLN A 177 -22.69 -17.86 -1.47
N ARG A 178 -22.10 -18.70 -0.61
CA ARG A 178 -20.69 -19.08 -0.66
C ARG A 178 -20.38 -19.91 -1.91
N SER A 179 -19.35 -19.53 -2.65
CA SER A 179 -18.84 -20.31 -3.78
C SER A 179 -17.85 -21.39 -3.32
N LYS A 180 -17.74 -22.50 -4.06
CA LYS A 180 -16.90 -23.65 -3.69
C LYS A 180 -15.39 -23.35 -3.65
N GLY A 181 -14.92 -22.33 -4.34
CA GLY A 181 -13.51 -21.93 -4.42
C GLY A 181 -13.22 -20.58 -3.75
N THR A 182 -14.12 -20.11 -2.88
CA THR A 182 -13.88 -18.83 -2.21
C THR A 182 -12.67 -18.91 -1.30
N THR A 183 -11.80 -17.91 -1.40
CA THR A 183 -10.68 -17.71 -0.47
C THR A 183 -11.05 -16.82 0.71
N LYS A 184 -12.29 -16.28 0.73
CA LYS A 184 -12.75 -15.37 1.79
C LYS A 184 -13.12 -16.12 3.07
N PRO A 185 -12.94 -15.49 4.26
CA PRO A 185 -13.44 -16.00 5.53
C PRO A 185 -14.96 -16.28 5.54
N PHE A 186 -15.45 -16.91 6.60
CA PHE A 186 -16.90 -16.96 6.86
C PHE A 186 -17.41 -15.60 7.36
N PRO A 187 -18.72 -15.31 7.27
CA PRO A 187 -19.30 -14.07 7.79
C PRO A 187 -18.86 -13.76 9.22
N ASP A 188 -18.65 -12.48 9.55
CA ASP A 188 -18.35 -12.09 10.92
C ASP A 188 -19.54 -12.36 11.86
N LEU A 189 -19.22 -12.84 13.05
CA LEU A 189 -20.18 -12.98 14.15
C LEU A 189 -20.43 -11.60 14.79
N ASN A 190 -21.67 -11.14 14.70
CA ASN A 190 -22.23 -10.02 15.46
C ASN A 190 -23.31 -10.60 16.39
N ARG A 191 -23.00 -10.63 17.69
CA ARG A 191 -23.84 -11.28 18.70
C ARG A 191 -25.20 -10.58 18.86
N GLU A 192 -25.25 -9.27 18.69
CA GLU A 192 -26.48 -8.47 18.80
C GLU A 192 -27.42 -8.72 17.61
N ALA A 193 -26.89 -8.67 16.38
CA ALA A 193 -27.64 -9.01 15.18
C ALA A 193 -28.18 -10.44 15.26
N LEU A 194 -27.34 -11.38 15.71
CA LEU A 194 -27.74 -12.77 15.87
C LEU A 194 -28.86 -12.93 16.91
N ALA A 195 -28.71 -12.31 18.08
CA ALA A 195 -29.73 -12.36 19.13
C ALA A 195 -31.08 -11.84 18.62
N TYR A 196 -31.07 -10.72 17.90
CA TYR A 196 -32.27 -10.15 17.29
C TYR A 196 -32.94 -11.12 16.30
N VAL A 197 -32.17 -11.74 15.41
CA VAL A 197 -32.68 -12.70 14.43
C VAL A 197 -33.29 -13.93 15.10
N LEU A 198 -32.58 -14.51 16.08
CA LEU A 198 -33.03 -15.73 16.73
C LEU A 198 -34.26 -15.51 17.61
N ASP A 199 -34.32 -14.41 18.37
CA ASP A 199 -35.50 -14.02 19.15
C ASP A 199 -36.74 -13.82 18.25
N ALA A 200 -36.57 -13.14 17.11
CA ALA A 200 -37.67 -12.93 16.18
C ALA A 200 -38.20 -14.24 15.57
N VAL A 201 -37.31 -15.17 15.22
CA VAL A 201 -37.70 -16.48 14.69
C VAL A 201 -38.40 -17.31 15.74
N GLU A 202 -37.92 -17.31 16.98
CA GLU A 202 -38.58 -18.01 18.09
C GLU A 202 -39.99 -17.47 18.34
N LYS A 203 -40.13 -16.14 18.46
CA LYS A 203 -41.43 -15.46 18.63
C LYS A 203 -42.42 -15.78 17.51
N LYS A 204 -41.97 -15.85 16.26
CA LYS A 204 -42.80 -16.26 15.11
C LYS A 204 -43.43 -17.63 15.32
N TYR A 205 -42.65 -18.60 15.78
CA TYR A 205 -43.13 -19.98 16.02
C TYR A 205 -44.01 -20.09 17.27
N GLN A 206 -43.92 -19.13 18.18
CA GLN A 206 -44.87 -18.95 19.29
C GLN A 206 -46.15 -18.18 18.89
N GLY A 207 -46.30 -17.83 17.61
CA GLY A 207 -47.47 -17.11 17.10
C GLY A 207 -47.45 -15.59 17.34
N GLN A 208 -46.32 -15.04 17.77
CA GLN A 208 -46.12 -13.60 17.96
C GLN A 208 -45.62 -12.95 16.65
N LYS A 209 -46.02 -11.71 16.40
CA LYS A 209 -45.57 -10.93 15.24
C LYS A 209 -44.48 -9.93 15.62
N SER A 210 -43.61 -9.59 14.68
CA SER A 210 -42.68 -8.47 14.85
C SER A 210 -43.45 -7.15 14.91
N SER A 211 -42.87 -6.16 15.60
CA SER A 211 -43.35 -4.78 15.56
C SER A 211 -43.05 -4.06 14.24
N ASP A 212 -42.14 -4.60 13.42
CA ASP A 212 -41.74 -4.04 12.12
C ASP A 212 -42.35 -4.85 10.96
N PRO A 213 -43.30 -4.29 10.17
CA PRO A 213 -43.95 -4.96 9.05
C PRO A 213 -43.02 -5.37 7.90
N GLU A 214 -41.93 -4.63 7.66
CA GLU A 214 -40.96 -4.94 6.62
C GLU A 214 -40.15 -6.16 7.04
N PHE A 215 -39.67 -6.16 8.29
CA PHE A 215 -38.97 -7.30 8.87
C PHE A 215 -39.86 -8.55 8.96
N ASP A 216 -41.14 -8.40 9.30
CA ASP A 216 -42.13 -9.49 9.32
C ASP A 216 -42.24 -10.21 7.96
N ASN A 217 -42.10 -9.48 6.85
CA ASN A 217 -42.10 -10.08 5.51
C ASN A 217 -40.83 -10.89 5.25
N ILE A 218 -39.66 -10.43 5.70
CA ILE A 218 -38.40 -11.17 5.59
C ILE A 218 -38.45 -12.42 6.49
N LEU A 219 -39.01 -12.29 7.70
CA LEU A 219 -39.17 -13.34 8.70
C LEU A 219 -40.03 -14.51 8.20
N LYS A 220 -41.00 -14.26 7.32
CA LYS A 220 -41.77 -15.32 6.64
C LYS A 220 -40.90 -16.23 5.78
N THR A 221 -39.82 -15.72 5.20
CA THR A 221 -38.92 -16.51 4.32
C THR A 221 -37.98 -17.43 5.09
N GLU A 222 -37.78 -17.16 6.40
CA GLU A 222 -36.85 -17.90 7.27
C GLU A 222 -35.45 -18.01 6.68
N ASN A 223 -35.05 -17.04 5.85
CA ASN A 223 -33.74 -17.01 5.25
C ASN A 223 -32.79 -16.29 6.21
N PHE A 224 -31.95 -17.06 6.90
CA PHE A 224 -31.01 -16.53 7.89
C PHE A 224 -30.14 -15.42 7.31
N ALA A 225 -29.59 -15.61 6.10
CA ALA A 225 -28.73 -14.61 5.45
C ALA A 225 -29.45 -13.26 5.25
N LYS A 226 -30.73 -13.27 4.86
CA LYS A 226 -31.53 -12.04 4.71
C LYS A 226 -31.89 -11.40 6.05
N LEU A 227 -32.27 -12.22 7.04
CA LEU A 227 -32.62 -11.76 8.38
C LEU A 227 -31.40 -11.15 9.08
N TYR A 228 -30.26 -11.81 8.95
CA TYR A 228 -29.00 -11.38 9.51
C TYR A 228 -28.47 -10.13 8.81
N ALA A 229 -28.55 -10.04 7.48
CA ALA A 229 -28.24 -8.79 6.76
C ALA A 229 -29.09 -7.61 7.26
N TRP A 230 -30.41 -7.81 7.39
CA TRP A 230 -31.30 -6.77 7.91
C TRP A 230 -30.93 -6.36 9.34
N ALA A 231 -30.64 -7.34 10.21
CA ALA A 231 -30.26 -7.07 11.58
C ALA A 231 -28.90 -6.34 11.66
N ILE A 232 -27.92 -6.75 10.86
CA ILE A 232 -26.62 -6.08 10.73
C ILE A 232 -26.83 -4.61 10.39
N GLU A 233 -27.63 -4.27 9.38
CA GLU A 233 -27.92 -2.86 9.01
C GLU A 233 -28.58 -2.04 10.14
N LYS A 234 -29.24 -2.69 11.11
CA LYS A 234 -29.85 -2.00 12.26
C LYS A 234 -28.92 -1.87 13.45
N VAL A 235 -28.08 -2.88 13.69
CA VAL A 235 -27.18 -2.93 14.87
C VAL A 235 -25.80 -2.36 14.58
N THR A 236 -25.35 -2.33 13.33
CA THR A 236 -24.16 -1.58 12.91
C THR A 236 -24.61 -0.16 12.59
N PRO A 237 -24.42 0.82 13.50
CA PRO A 237 -24.74 2.19 13.17
C PRO A 237 -23.63 2.69 12.26
N ALA A 238 -24.03 3.16 11.08
CA ALA A 238 -23.44 4.37 10.58
C ALA A 238 -24.53 5.04 9.73
N SER A 239 -25.51 5.66 10.39
CA SER A 239 -26.28 6.72 9.73
C SER A 239 -25.30 7.69 9.07
N GLU A 240 -25.69 8.34 7.98
CA GLU A 240 -24.83 9.30 7.28
C GLU A 240 -24.24 10.35 8.25
N GLU A 241 -24.99 10.68 9.30
CA GLU A 241 -24.62 11.54 10.44
C GLU A 241 -23.53 10.94 11.35
N GLU A 242 -23.54 9.64 11.62
CA GLU A 242 -22.49 8.93 12.37
C GLU A 242 -21.21 8.74 11.53
N LEU A 243 -21.35 8.55 10.20
CA LEU A 243 -20.22 8.54 9.27
C LEU A 243 -19.60 9.93 9.06
N SER A 244 -20.36 11.01 9.26
CA SER A 244 -19.81 12.37 9.17
C SER A 244 -19.24 12.89 10.49
N ALA A 245 -19.45 12.17 11.60
CA ALA A 245 -18.81 12.49 12.88
C ALA A 245 -17.29 12.30 12.81
N THR A 246 -16.52 13.24 13.39
CA THR A 246 -15.05 13.24 13.36
C THR A 246 -14.42 12.98 14.73
N ASN A 247 -15.25 12.71 15.74
CA ASN A 247 -14.84 12.46 17.11
C ASN A 247 -14.47 11.00 17.31
N GLY A 248 -13.31 10.77 17.88
CA GLY A 248 -12.75 9.43 18.06
C GLY A 248 -11.30 9.48 18.50
N ALA A 249 -10.62 8.35 18.43
CA ALA A 249 -9.22 8.25 18.82
C ALA A 249 -8.46 7.24 17.96
N TRP A 250 -7.19 7.54 17.70
CA TRP A 250 -6.23 6.59 17.16
C TRP A 250 -5.72 5.66 18.27
N VAL A 251 -5.76 4.36 18.04
CA VAL A 251 -5.07 3.36 18.85
C VAL A 251 -3.94 2.76 18.03
N LYS A 252 -2.77 2.66 18.65
CA LYS A 252 -1.58 2.02 18.09
C LYS A 252 -1.44 0.61 18.67
N TYR A 253 -1.31 -0.37 17.79
CA TYR A 253 -0.89 -1.73 18.09
C TYR A 253 0.57 -1.86 17.64
N ASN A 254 1.46 -2.22 18.56
CA ASN A 254 2.90 -2.20 18.29
C ASN A 254 3.33 -3.41 17.47
N GLN A 255 4.38 -3.23 16.67
CA GLN A 255 5.06 -4.35 16.01
C GLN A 255 5.42 -5.46 17.02
N ASP A 256 5.25 -6.71 16.61
CA ASP A 256 5.52 -7.92 17.41
C ASP A 256 4.75 -8.04 18.74
N SER A 257 3.68 -7.26 18.91
CA SER A 257 2.77 -7.38 20.07
C SER A 257 1.72 -8.47 19.89
N ASP A 258 1.01 -8.81 20.97
CA ASP A 258 -0.14 -9.71 20.91
C ASP A 258 -1.19 -9.16 19.93
N HIS A 259 -1.56 -9.95 18.93
CA HIS A 259 -2.49 -9.57 17.87
C HIS A 259 -3.96 -9.65 18.31
N MET A 260 -4.26 -10.34 19.41
CA MET A 260 -5.65 -10.56 19.84
C MET A 260 -6.43 -9.28 20.18
N PRO A 261 -5.87 -8.27 20.86
CA PRO A 261 -6.55 -6.99 21.07
C PRO A 261 -6.99 -6.31 19.76
N LEU A 262 -6.14 -6.34 18.72
CA LEU A 262 -6.48 -5.81 17.40
C LEU A 262 -7.63 -6.62 16.79
N VAL A 263 -7.54 -7.94 16.77
CA VAL A 263 -8.59 -8.82 16.23
C VAL A 263 -9.94 -8.58 16.93
N GLN A 264 -9.94 -8.54 18.26
CA GLN A 264 -11.15 -8.33 19.07
C GLN A 264 -11.77 -6.96 18.81
N SER A 265 -10.96 -5.91 18.64
CA SER A 265 -11.44 -4.56 18.36
C SER A 265 -12.13 -4.40 17.00
N LEU A 266 -11.84 -5.29 16.04
CA LEU A 266 -12.40 -5.23 14.68
C LEU A 266 -13.61 -6.18 14.52
N GLN A 267 -13.72 -7.18 15.40
CA GLN A 267 -14.70 -8.24 15.27
C GLN A 267 -16.13 -7.71 15.39
N GLY A 268 -17.01 -8.13 14.47
CA GLY A 268 -18.43 -7.81 14.52
C GLY A 268 -18.80 -6.43 13.98
N HIS A 269 -17.81 -5.60 13.60
CA HIS A 269 -18.02 -4.28 13.00
C HIS A 269 -18.17 -4.31 11.48
N GLY A 270 -17.96 -5.46 10.83
CA GLY A 270 -18.13 -5.59 9.37
C GLY A 270 -17.20 -4.66 8.59
N THR A 271 -15.98 -4.43 9.08
CA THR A 271 -15.00 -3.54 8.43
C THR A 271 -14.66 -4.01 7.01
N GLY A 272 -14.72 -5.32 6.76
CA GLY A 272 -14.30 -5.94 5.52
C GLY A 272 -12.78 -6.11 5.42
N TRP A 273 -12.04 -5.80 6.49
CA TRP A 273 -10.59 -5.93 6.56
C TRP A 273 -10.19 -7.38 6.87
N CYS A 274 -9.23 -7.92 6.11
CA CYS A 274 -8.63 -9.22 6.41
C CYS A 274 -7.97 -9.27 7.79
N THR A 275 -7.58 -8.12 8.35
CA THR A 275 -7.03 -7.97 9.71
C THR A 275 -8.00 -8.40 10.82
N ALA A 276 -9.30 -8.54 10.54
CA ALA A 276 -10.23 -9.18 11.49
C ALA A 276 -9.96 -10.71 11.64
N GLY A 277 -9.19 -11.29 10.71
CA GLY A 277 -8.62 -12.63 10.79
C GLY A 277 -7.34 -12.65 11.61
N GLU A 278 -7.20 -13.68 12.45
CA GLU A 278 -6.13 -13.79 13.44
C GLU A 278 -4.74 -13.90 12.81
N SER A 279 -4.58 -14.81 11.83
CA SER A 279 -3.31 -15.05 11.15
C SER A 279 -2.86 -13.81 10.36
N THR A 280 -3.80 -13.14 9.72
CA THR A 280 -3.53 -11.89 9.02
C THR A 280 -3.10 -10.78 9.99
N ALA A 281 -3.79 -10.59 11.11
CA ALA A 281 -3.40 -9.59 12.12
C ALA A 281 -2.01 -9.84 12.68
N GLN A 282 -1.70 -11.11 13.01
CA GLN A 282 -0.37 -11.52 13.46
C GLN A 282 0.70 -11.19 12.41
N THR A 283 0.48 -11.59 11.16
CA THR A 283 1.42 -11.33 10.05
C THR A 283 1.66 -9.83 9.86
N GLN A 284 0.61 -9.01 9.92
CA GLN A 284 0.73 -7.57 9.76
C GLN A 284 1.50 -6.92 10.91
N LEU A 285 1.27 -7.36 12.15
CA LEU A 285 2.00 -6.87 13.32
C LEU A 285 3.46 -7.35 13.36
N GLN A 286 3.81 -8.47 12.73
CA GLN A 286 5.21 -8.84 12.52
C GLN A 286 5.90 -7.89 11.53
N GLY A 287 5.18 -7.42 10.52
CA GLY A 287 5.70 -6.48 9.52
C GLY A 287 5.90 -5.06 10.05
N GLY A 288 5.07 -4.60 10.97
CA GLY A 288 5.16 -3.26 11.55
C GLY A 288 4.00 -2.90 12.47
N ASP A 289 4.04 -1.67 12.99
CA ASP A 289 2.94 -1.12 13.77
C ASP A 289 1.61 -1.09 12.98
N PHE A 290 0.49 -1.16 13.70
CA PHE A 290 -0.84 -1.04 13.12
C PHE A 290 -1.63 0.04 13.85
N TYR A 291 -2.20 0.97 13.12
CA TYR A 291 -3.02 2.05 13.69
C TYR A 291 -4.46 1.85 13.27
N VAL A 292 -5.39 2.00 14.21
CA VAL A 292 -6.83 2.03 13.92
C VAL A 292 -7.43 3.26 14.54
N TYR A 293 -8.20 3.99 13.74
CA TYR A 293 -9.03 5.07 14.22
C TYR A 293 -10.41 4.52 14.59
N TYR A 294 -10.82 4.78 15.83
CA TYR A 294 -12.14 4.41 16.32
C TYR A 294 -12.97 5.66 16.58
N SER A 295 -14.13 5.78 15.92
CA SER A 295 -15.14 6.78 16.25
C SER A 295 -15.87 6.43 17.54
N MET A 296 -16.48 7.45 18.13
CA MET A 296 -17.33 7.28 19.32
C MET A 296 -18.56 6.42 19.02
N ASP A 297 -18.83 5.44 19.87
CA ASP A 297 -20.10 4.71 19.91
C ASP A 297 -21.21 5.56 20.56
N LYS A 298 -22.42 4.99 20.63
CA LYS A 298 -23.58 5.63 21.27
C LYS A 298 -23.38 5.93 22.75
N ALA A 299 -22.42 5.28 23.41
CA ALA A 299 -22.03 5.54 24.80
C ALA A 299 -20.88 6.56 24.93
N GLY A 300 -20.43 7.15 23.82
CA GLY A 300 -19.36 8.13 23.77
C GLY A 300 -17.95 7.55 23.92
N LYS A 301 -17.76 6.25 23.67
CA LYS A 301 -16.45 5.58 23.74
C LYS A 301 -15.88 5.31 22.34
N PRO A 302 -14.57 5.48 22.11
CA PRO A 302 -13.96 5.26 20.80
C PRO A 302 -13.79 3.76 20.53
N THR A 303 -14.85 3.10 20.07
CA THR A 303 -14.91 1.64 19.89
C THR A 303 -15.31 1.22 18.48
N VAL A 304 -15.76 2.13 17.62
CA VAL A 304 -16.22 1.81 16.26
C VAL A 304 -15.10 2.06 15.24
N PRO A 305 -14.46 1.02 14.67
CA PRO A 305 -13.34 1.19 13.74
C PRO A 305 -13.80 1.82 12.42
N ARG A 306 -13.04 2.80 11.90
CA ARG A 306 -13.36 3.50 10.65
C ARG A 306 -12.23 3.62 9.64
N ALA A 307 -11.00 3.76 10.12
CA ALA A 307 -9.82 3.80 9.27
C ALA A 307 -8.67 3.04 9.93
N ALA A 308 -7.77 2.51 9.12
CA ALA A 308 -6.57 1.85 9.57
C ALA A 308 -5.35 2.25 8.73
N ILE A 309 -4.18 2.30 9.38
CA ILE A 309 -2.88 2.51 8.75
C ILE A 309 -2.01 1.33 9.13
N ARG A 310 -1.59 0.54 8.14
CA ARG A 310 -0.66 -0.57 8.30
C ARG A 310 0.75 -0.09 8.02
N MET A 311 1.66 -0.32 8.94
CA MET A 311 3.09 -0.09 8.73
C MET A 311 3.80 -1.38 8.30
N GLU A 312 4.91 -1.22 7.59
CA GLU A 312 5.81 -2.31 7.24
C GLU A 312 7.24 -1.78 7.19
N GLY A 313 8.15 -2.35 8.01
CA GLY A 313 9.54 -1.89 8.08
C GLY A 313 9.68 -0.39 8.41
N GLY A 314 8.80 0.13 9.27
CA GLY A 314 8.76 1.55 9.65
C GLY A 314 8.15 2.50 8.62
N LYS A 315 7.66 1.99 7.48
CA LYS A 315 7.00 2.78 6.42
C LYS A 315 5.51 2.54 6.39
N ILE A 316 4.75 3.48 5.82
CA ILE A 316 3.32 3.26 5.60
C ILE A 316 3.17 2.34 4.41
N ALA A 317 2.57 1.18 4.64
CA ALA A 317 2.34 0.17 3.61
C ALA A 317 0.94 0.28 3.01
N GLU A 318 -0.06 0.60 3.83
CA GLU A 318 -1.46 0.65 3.41
C GLU A 318 -2.29 1.55 4.32
N VAL A 319 -3.24 2.26 3.72
CA VAL A 319 -4.31 2.99 4.40
C VAL A 319 -5.63 2.44 3.87
N ARG A 320 -6.55 2.11 4.77
CA ARG A 320 -7.87 1.57 4.40
C ARG A 320 -8.96 2.10 5.31
N GLY A 321 -10.17 2.18 4.76
CA GLY A 321 -11.38 2.54 5.47
C GLY A 321 -12.45 1.46 5.41
N ILE A 322 -13.63 1.80 5.90
CA ILE A 322 -14.77 0.88 6.00
C ILE A 322 -15.79 1.04 4.86
N ALA A 323 -15.58 1.94 3.91
CA ALA A 323 -16.46 2.13 2.75
C ALA A 323 -16.29 0.97 1.72
N PRO A 324 -17.10 0.90 0.66
CA PRO A 324 -16.93 -0.08 -0.41
C PRO A 324 -15.49 -0.12 -0.94
N GLU A 325 -15.01 -1.32 -1.26
CA GLU A 325 -13.62 -1.59 -1.66
C GLU A 325 -12.57 -1.20 -0.61
N GLN A 326 -12.97 -1.07 0.66
CA GLN A 326 -12.14 -0.60 1.77
C GLN A 326 -11.63 0.84 1.60
N ASN A 327 -12.38 1.66 0.85
CA ASN A 327 -12.11 3.09 0.75
C ASN A 327 -12.39 3.79 2.08
N LEU A 328 -11.79 4.98 2.25
CA LEU A 328 -12.14 5.88 3.33
C LEU A 328 -13.56 6.40 3.12
N ASP A 329 -14.34 6.41 4.18
CA ASP A 329 -15.61 7.14 4.18
C ASP A 329 -15.33 8.65 4.22
N SER A 330 -16.33 9.47 3.86
CA SER A 330 -16.17 10.93 3.72
C SER A 330 -15.71 11.65 5.01
N GLY A 331 -16.11 11.16 6.18
CA GLY A 331 -15.66 11.72 7.46
C GLY A 331 -14.25 11.30 7.83
N ALA A 332 -13.80 10.12 7.37
CA ALA A 332 -12.48 9.56 7.71
C ALA A 332 -11.32 10.14 6.87
N VAL A 333 -11.60 10.74 5.70
CA VAL A 333 -10.55 11.30 4.82
C VAL A 333 -9.67 12.29 5.57
N HIS A 334 -10.26 13.34 6.16
CA HIS A 334 -9.48 14.37 6.85
C HIS A 334 -8.74 13.83 8.09
N ILE A 335 -9.32 12.84 8.78
CA ILE A 335 -8.75 12.20 9.98
C ILE A 335 -7.45 11.49 9.62
N VAL A 336 -7.47 10.78 8.49
CA VAL A 336 -6.30 10.10 7.96
C VAL A 336 -5.30 11.11 7.43
N GLU A 337 -5.73 12.14 6.69
CA GLU A 337 -4.83 13.19 6.20
C GLU A 337 -4.06 13.88 7.33
N GLU A 338 -4.75 14.22 8.43
CA GLU A 338 -4.13 14.76 9.64
C GLU A 338 -3.14 13.76 10.24
N LYS A 339 -3.54 12.49 10.38
CA LYS A 339 -2.67 11.45 10.91
C LYS A 339 -1.42 11.23 10.07
N LEU A 340 -1.53 11.32 8.74
CA LEU A 340 -0.40 11.21 7.82
C LEU A 340 0.64 12.30 8.06
N THR A 341 0.24 13.50 8.50
CA THR A 341 1.19 14.57 8.82
C THR A 341 2.10 14.23 10.00
N GLU A 342 1.62 13.43 10.96
CA GLU A 342 2.42 12.98 12.11
C GLU A 342 3.59 12.06 11.68
N PHE A 343 3.50 11.40 10.52
CA PHE A 343 4.58 10.59 9.96
C PHE A 343 5.61 11.43 9.16
N GLY A 344 5.46 12.75 9.14
CA GLY A 344 6.40 13.67 8.49
C GLY A 344 6.65 13.33 7.03
N ALA A 345 7.92 13.21 6.65
CA ALA A 345 8.33 12.94 5.27
C ALA A 345 7.76 11.61 4.72
N GLU A 346 7.53 10.60 5.58
CA GLU A 346 6.95 9.33 5.14
C GLU A 346 5.47 9.47 4.76
N GLY A 347 4.72 10.31 5.48
CA GLY A 347 3.32 10.60 5.16
C GLY A 347 3.15 11.25 3.79
N GLU A 348 3.96 12.26 3.48
CA GLU A 348 3.95 12.93 2.17
C GLU A 348 4.40 11.98 1.04
N ARG A 349 5.39 11.12 1.31
CA ARG A 349 5.82 10.08 0.36
C ARG A 349 4.73 9.03 0.11
N TYR A 350 3.99 8.65 1.14
CA TYR A 350 2.87 7.73 0.99
C TYR A 350 1.78 8.32 0.08
N LYS A 351 1.37 9.58 0.33
CA LYS A 351 0.38 10.28 -0.52
C LYS A 351 0.81 10.32 -1.98
N LYS A 352 2.09 10.64 -2.24
CA LYS A 352 2.64 10.64 -3.59
C LYS A 352 2.59 9.25 -4.24
N ARG A 353 3.02 8.19 -3.54
CA ARG A 353 2.98 6.82 -4.07
C ARG A 353 1.57 6.38 -4.43
N VAL A 354 0.58 6.69 -3.59
CA VAL A 354 -0.83 6.38 -3.89
C VAL A 354 -1.27 7.09 -5.17
N HIS A 355 -1.06 8.41 -5.25
CA HIS A 355 -1.43 9.21 -6.42
C HIS A 355 -0.76 8.72 -7.71
N ASP A 356 0.54 8.46 -7.65
CA ASP A 356 1.33 7.99 -8.79
C ASP A 356 0.83 6.62 -9.28
N MET A 357 0.54 5.69 -8.37
CA MET A 357 0.08 4.34 -8.73
C MET A 357 -1.35 4.34 -9.30
N GLU A 358 -2.23 5.19 -8.79
CA GLU A 358 -3.57 5.42 -9.34
C GLU A 358 -3.50 5.99 -10.76
N LEU A 359 -2.71 7.05 -10.96
CA LEU A 359 -2.57 7.70 -12.26
C LEU A 359 -1.91 6.76 -13.29
N LEU A 360 -0.88 6.02 -12.90
CA LEU A 360 -0.23 5.03 -13.78
C LEU A 360 -1.21 3.91 -14.20
N THR A 361 -2.08 3.47 -13.27
CA THR A 361 -3.13 2.49 -13.55
C THR A 361 -4.21 3.07 -14.48
N ALA A 362 -4.62 4.32 -14.26
CA ALA A 362 -5.58 5.02 -15.12
C ALA A 362 -5.04 5.19 -16.56
N ILE A 363 -3.77 5.58 -16.71
CA ILE A 363 -3.09 5.66 -18.00
C ILE A 363 -3.04 4.29 -18.67
N GLY A 364 -2.69 3.23 -17.93
CA GLY A 364 -2.70 1.86 -18.45
C GLY A 364 -4.06 1.44 -19.00
N ASN A 365 -5.14 1.75 -18.27
CA ASN A 365 -6.51 1.49 -18.70
C ASN A 365 -6.91 2.31 -19.94
N LYS A 366 -6.49 3.57 -20.06
CA LYS A 366 -6.72 4.40 -21.26
C LYS A 366 -5.99 3.82 -22.48
N VAL A 367 -4.71 3.48 -22.33
CA VAL A 367 -3.89 2.89 -23.40
C VAL A 367 -4.49 1.56 -23.88
N GLN A 368 -4.93 0.70 -22.97
CA GLN A 368 -5.60 -0.57 -23.32
C GLN A 368 -6.87 -0.36 -24.15
N LYS A 369 -7.60 0.74 -23.90
CA LYS A 369 -8.79 1.15 -24.64
C LYS A 369 -8.49 1.99 -25.89
N ALA A 370 -7.21 2.14 -26.26
CA ALA A 370 -6.74 2.99 -27.35
C ALA A 370 -7.21 4.46 -27.26
N LEU A 371 -7.37 4.97 -26.04
CA LEU A 371 -7.68 6.39 -25.79
C LEU A 371 -6.38 7.21 -25.79
N MET A 372 -6.46 8.44 -26.29
CA MET A 372 -5.33 9.39 -26.26
C MET A 372 -5.06 9.85 -24.84
N LEU A 373 -3.77 10.06 -24.53
CA LEU A 373 -3.33 10.65 -23.28
C LEU A 373 -3.30 12.17 -23.43
N ASP A 374 -3.68 12.88 -22.37
CA ASP A 374 -3.55 14.33 -22.32
C ASP A 374 -2.12 14.78 -21.94
N ARG A 375 -1.91 16.10 -21.88
CA ARG A 375 -0.61 16.69 -21.58
C ARG A 375 -0.05 16.23 -20.23
N ASP A 376 -0.86 16.26 -19.18
CA ASP A 376 -0.38 16.01 -17.82
C ASP A 376 -0.09 14.51 -17.63
N GLU A 377 -0.90 13.65 -18.27
CA GLU A 377 -0.64 12.21 -18.35
C GLU A 377 0.66 11.88 -19.08
N LEU A 378 0.97 12.59 -20.17
CA LEU A 378 2.23 12.43 -20.89
C LEU A 378 3.43 12.93 -20.07
N LEU A 379 3.32 14.11 -19.45
CA LEU A 379 4.37 14.65 -18.57
C LEU A 379 4.66 13.71 -17.40
N PHE A 380 3.62 13.10 -16.84
CA PHE A 380 3.72 12.08 -15.81
C PHE A 380 4.40 10.81 -16.34
N LEU A 381 3.89 10.22 -17.43
CA LEU A 381 4.40 8.97 -18.00
C LEU A 381 5.88 9.06 -18.43
N TYR A 382 6.29 10.21 -18.97
CA TYR A 382 7.67 10.48 -19.36
C TYR A 382 8.55 10.99 -18.21
N GLU A 383 8.00 11.11 -16.99
CA GLU A 383 8.71 11.59 -15.79
C GLU A 383 9.39 12.95 -16.01
N VAL A 384 8.72 13.83 -16.77
CA VAL A 384 9.26 15.14 -17.16
C VAL A 384 9.38 16.06 -15.95
N ASN A 385 8.35 16.08 -15.10
CA ASN A 385 8.30 16.96 -13.94
C ASN A 385 8.91 16.28 -12.71
N THR A 386 8.36 15.14 -12.34
CA THR A 386 8.77 14.36 -11.19
C THR A 386 8.86 12.88 -11.54
N PRO A 387 9.73 12.13 -10.87
CA PRO A 387 9.75 10.67 -11.00
C PRO A 387 8.47 10.05 -10.47
N ILE A 388 8.12 8.88 -10.99
CA ILE A 388 6.99 8.07 -10.50
C ILE A 388 7.48 7.19 -9.35
N ASP A 389 6.87 7.31 -8.17
CA ASP A 389 7.19 6.48 -7.01
C ASP A 389 6.13 5.38 -6.83
N GLY A 390 6.57 4.13 -6.69
CA GLY A 390 5.73 2.99 -6.33
C GLY A 390 6.03 2.48 -4.91
N PHE A 391 5.31 1.44 -4.48
CA PHE A 391 5.58 0.75 -3.21
C PHE A 391 6.69 -0.30 -3.31
N GLY A 392 7.19 -0.59 -4.52
CA GLY A 392 8.32 -1.48 -4.76
C GLY A 392 9.70 -0.87 -4.52
N TYR A 393 10.73 -1.72 -4.62
CA TYR A 393 12.13 -1.36 -4.40
C TYR A 393 12.83 -0.75 -5.62
N GLY A 394 12.16 -0.75 -6.77
CA GLY A 394 12.72 -0.28 -8.03
C GLY A 394 11.69 0.45 -8.88
N LYS A 395 12.13 0.91 -10.05
CA LYS A 395 11.27 1.59 -11.00
C LYS A 395 10.14 0.68 -11.50
N ASP A 396 8.92 1.21 -11.54
CA ASP A 396 7.77 0.43 -11.98
C ASP A 396 7.93 0.01 -13.46
N PRO A 397 7.90 -1.30 -13.77
CA PRO A 397 8.09 -1.80 -15.14
C PRO A 397 7.03 -1.28 -16.11
N ARG A 398 5.81 -0.96 -15.64
CA ARG A 398 4.71 -0.42 -16.47
C ARG A 398 5.11 0.86 -17.19
N ILE A 399 5.95 1.71 -16.60
CA ILE A 399 6.41 2.97 -17.21
C ILE A 399 7.06 2.70 -18.57
N SER A 400 8.03 1.77 -18.59
CA SER A 400 8.74 1.39 -19.82
C SER A 400 7.83 0.73 -20.84
N GLN A 401 6.90 -0.12 -20.38
CA GLN A 401 5.99 -0.87 -21.23
C GLN A 401 4.95 0.04 -21.89
N LEU A 402 4.40 1.00 -21.14
CA LEU A 402 3.46 2.00 -21.64
C LEU A 402 4.13 2.97 -22.63
N ARG A 403 5.42 3.29 -22.42
CA ARG A 403 6.20 4.11 -23.35
C ARG A 403 6.59 3.36 -24.63
N PHE A 404 6.82 2.05 -24.57
CA PHE A 404 7.27 1.25 -25.72
C PHE A 404 6.33 1.32 -26.94
N GLY A 405 5.01 1.43 -26.70
CA GLY A 405 4.02 1.55 -27.77
C GLY A 405 3.86 2.95 -28.36
N ARG A 406 4.61 3.95 -27.88
CA ARG A 406 4.42 5.37 -28.25
C ARG A 406 5.50 5.87 -29.21
N GLN A 407 5.18 6.96 -29.90
CA GLN A 407 6.12 7.73 -30.71
C GLN A 407 6.45 9.03 -29.97
N PRO A 408 7.60 9.13 -29.26
CA PRO A 408 7.86 10.25 -28.37
C PRO A 408 7.83 11.62 -29.06
N TYR A 409 8.23 11.69 -30.34
CA TYR A 409 8.22 12.94 -31.11
C TYR A 409 6.83 13.47 -31.45
N ASP A 410 5.81 12.61 -31.44
CA ASP A 410 4.41 13.03 -31.60
C ASP A 410 3.84 13.57 -30.28
N ASP A 411 4.38 13.13 -29.14
CA ASP A 411 3.96 13.54 -27.80
C ASP A 411 4.61 14.86 -27.35
N LEU A 412 5.81 15.17 -27.85
CA LEU A 412 6.58 16.38 -27.47
C LEU A 412 5.80 17.71 -27.65
N PRO A 413 5.15 17.97 -28.81
CA PRO A 413 4.32 19.16 -29.00
C PRO A 413 3.21 19.32 -27.95
N ILE A 414 2.64 18.20 -27.49
CA ILE A 414 1.56 18.17 -26.50
C ILE A 414 2.14 18.47 -25.11
N MET A 415 3.22 17.79 -24.73
CA MET A 415 3.88 17.97 -23.43
C MET A 415 4.42 19.38 -23.22
N PHE A 416 5.13 19.93 -24.20
CA PHE A 416 5.80 21.22 -24.10
C PHE A 416 4.96 22.39 -24.64
N GLU A 417 3.71 22.10 -25.02
CA GLU A 417 2.76 23.07 -25.59
C GLU A 417 3.41 23.90 -26.69
N CYS A 418 4.10 23.21 -27.60
CA CYS A 418 4.94 23.81 -28.63
C CYS A 418 4.58 23.27 -30.00
N THR A 419 4.93 24.00 -31.05
CA THR A 419 4.92 23.44 -32.40
C THR A 419 6.23 22.70 -32.67
N PRO A 420 6.28 21.76 -33.63
CA PRO A 420 7.51 21.04 -33.96
C PRO A 420 8.70 21.97 -34.32
N ASP A 421 8.45 23.13 -34.94
CA ASP A 421 9.49 24.11 -35.28
C ASP A 421 10.05 24.89 -34.07
N GLN A 422 9.38 24.80 -32.91
CA GLN A 422 9.88 25.31 -31.63
C GLN A 422 10.78 24.31 -30.90
N ILE A 423 11.02 23.13 -31.48
CA ILE A 423 11.95 22.12 -30.98
C ILE A 423 13.22 22.19 -31.83
N ALA A 424 14.34 22.54 -31.20
CA ALA A 424 15.64 22.58 -31.87
C ALA A 424 16.35 21.22 -31.72
N HIS A 425 16.90 20.70 -32.82
CA HIS A 425 17.64 19.43 -32.84
C HIS A 425 19.16 19.59 -32.99
N LYS A 426 19.61 20.83 -33.18
CA LYS A 426 21.03 21.20 -33.22
C LYS A 426 21.23 22.64 -32.74
N ALA A 427 22.43 22.96 -32.30
CA ALA A 427 22.75 24.26 -31.70
C ALA A 427 22.47 25.48 -32.62
N SER A 428 22.42 25.26 -33.95
CA SER A 428 22.11 26.30 -34.95
C SER A 428 20.62 26.53 -35.17
N GLU A 429 19.74 25.67 -34.66
CA GLU A 429 18.28 25.82 -34.75
C GLU A 429 17.68 26.59 -33.56
N ILE A 430 18.47 26.86 -32.52
CA ILE A 430 18.04 27.64 -31.37
C ILE A 430 17.72 29.07 -31.81
N LYS A 431 16.47 29.47 -31.59
CA LYS A 431 15.88 30.78 -31.91
C LYS A 431 15.21 31.36 -30.66
N PRO A 432 14.85 32.66 -30.64
CA PRO A 432 14.20 33.28 -29.47
C PRO A 432 12.87 32.65 -29.01
N HIS A 433 12.23 31.79 -29.81
CA HIS A 433 10.96 31.11 -29.50
C HIS A 433 11.11 29.59 -29.39
N THR A 434 12.34 29.07 -29.36
CA THR A 434 12.61 27.66 -29.11
C THR A 434 12.19 27.33 -27.69
N LYS A 435 11.35 26.30 -27.53
CA LYS A 435 10.84 25.83 -26.22
C LYS A 435 11.57 24.61 -25.70
N ALA A 436 12.12 23.78 -26.60
CA ALA A 436 12.84 22.57 -26.24
C ALA A 436 14.06 22.36 -27.14
N TYR A 437 15.09 21.72 -26.59
CA TYR A 437 16.29 21.30 -27.30
C TYR A 437 16.46 19.79 -27.15
N ILE A 438 16.55 19.08 -28.28
CA ILE A 438 16.75 17.62 -28.34
C ILE A 438 17.84 17.31 -29.34
N GLY A 439 19.10 17.36 -28.90
CA GLY A 439 20.24 17.25 -29.79
C GLY A 439 21.59 17.18 -29.07
N PRO A 440 22.70 17.03 -29.83
CA PRO A 440 24.02 16.84 -29.27
C PRO A 440 24.52 18.04 -28.46
N LEU A 441 25.39 17.82 -27.48
CA LEU A 441 26.05 18.89 -26.75
C LEU A 441 27.31 19.34 -27.49
N GLU A 442 27.29 20.57 -27.99
CA GLU A 442 28.42 21.21 -28.67
C GLU A 442 29.08 22.27 -27.77
N LYS A 443 30.29 22.70 -28.12
CA LYS A 443 31.00 23.75 -27.37
C LYS A 443 30.16 25.03 -27.31
N GLY A 444 29.91 25.53 -26.10
CA GLY A 444 29.13 26.75 -25.85
C GLY A 444 27.61 26.55 -25.92
N ILE A 445 27.12 25.31 -25.99
CA ILE A 445 25.68 25.01 -26.02
C ILE A 445 24.95 25.55 -24.80
N PHE A 446 25.51 25.37 -23.59
CA PHE A 446 24.85 25.77 -22.35
C PHE A 446 24.59 27.28 -22.27
N ASN A 447 25.53 28.10 -22.75
CA ASN A 447 25.34 29.56 -22.80
C ASN A 447 24.19 29.92 -23.76
N ARG A 448 24.07 29.23 -24.90
CA ARG A 448 22.95 29.44 -25.83
C ARG A 448 21.62 29.01 -25.22
N LEU A 449 21.59 27.87 -24.54
CA LEU A 449 20.39 27.35 -23.87
C LEU A 449 19.92 28.32 -22.77
N GLN A 450 20.84 28.81 -21.94
CA GLN A 450 20.55 29.78 -20.88
C GLN A 450 20.07 31.12 -21.43
N GLN A 451 20.74 31.65 -22.48
CA GLN A 451 20.34 32.90 -23.14
C GLN A 451 18.96 32.81 -23.82
N ALA A 452 18.61 31.63 -24.35
CA ALA A 452 17.32 31.39 -24.97
C ALA A 452 16.22 31.03 -23.95
N GLY A 453 16.55 30.80 -22.68
CA GLY A 453 15.60 30.41 -21.65
C GLY A 453 14.96 29.04 -21.90
N ILE A 454 15.72 28.09 -22.47
CA ILE A 454 15.20 26.75 -22.79
C ILE A 454 15.26 25.88 -21.55
N GLU A 455 14.09 25.43 -21.08
CA GLU A 455 13.97 24.58 -19.88
C GLU A 455 14.04 23.08 -20.19
N HIS A 456 13.55 22.67 -21.36
CA HIS A 456 13.49 21.27 -21.78
C HIS A 456 14.69 20.92 -22.64
N VAL A 457 15.75 20.37 -22.02
CA VAL A 457 17.01 20.04 -22.70
C VAL A 457 17.31 18.55 -22.62
N TYR A 458 17.51 17.93 -23.77
CA TYR A 458 17.77 16.50 -23.93
C TYR A 458 18.85 16.26 -24.99
N THR A 459 19.68 15.23 -24.81
CA THR A 459 20.52 14.70 -25.90
C THR A 459 19.77 13.74 -26.80
N SER A 460 18.77 13.05 -26.25
CA SER A 460 17.85 12.13 -26.92
C SER A 460 16.60 11.98 -26.07
N PHE A 461 15.39 12.18 -26.57
CA PHE A 461 14.18 12.09 -25.71
C PHE A 461 13.58 10.67 -25.74
N PRO A 462 13.11 10.12 -24.61
CA PRO A 462 12.97 10.75 -23.28
C PRO A 462 14.16 10.53 -22.33
N GLU A 463 15.15 9.72 -22.72
CA GLU A 463 16.42 9.54 -22.00
C GLU A 463 17.27 10.84 -22.04
N GLY A 464 18.55 10.82 -21.65
CA GLY A 464 19.47 11.94 -21.94
C GLY A 464 19.05 13.33 -21.46
N LYS A 465 18.19 13.42 -20.44
CA LYS A 465 17.70 14.69 -19.89
C LYS A 465 18.85 15.44 -19.23
N ILE A 466 19.07 16.67 -19.67
CA ILE A 466 20.07 17.56 -19.10
C ILE A 466 19.40 18.45 -18.07
N ARG A 467 19.70 18.23 -16.79
CA ARG A 467 19.07 18.99 -15.70
C ARG A 467 19.94 20.19 -15.38
N MET A 468 19.44 21.38 -15.69
CA MET A 468 20.06 22.64 -15.28
C MET A 468 19.34 23.18 -14.05
N GLN A 469 20.07 23.52 -13.00
CA GLN A 469 19.47 24.06 -11.79
C GLN A 469 20.41 25.03 -11.08
N LYS A 470 19.82 26.03 -10.43
CA LYS A 470 20.54 26.96 -9.57
C LYS A 470 20.59 26.43 -8.14
N LEU A 471 21.74 26.49 -7.47
CA LEU A 471 21.93 26.09 -6.08
C LEU A 471 22.58 27.23 -5.29
N GLU A 472 22.07 27.52 -4.09
CA GLU A 472 22.73 28.41 -3.14
C GLU A 472 23.71 27.58 -2.29
N ILE A 473 24.99 27.95 -2.29
CA ILE A 473 26.07 27.35 -1.50
C ILE A 473 26.67 28.37 -0.53
N GLY A 474 27.47 27.92 0.44
CA GLY A 474 28.14 28.79 1.40
C GLY A 474 27.26 29.27 2.55
N GLY A 475 27.85 30.02 3.47
CA GLY A 475 27.18 30.54 4.67
C GLY A 475 26.90 29.49 5.76
N LYS A 476 27.36 28.25 5.59
CA LYS A 476 27.28 27.16 6.57
C LYS A 476 28.67 26.57 6.82
N SER A 477 28.96 26.26 8.08
CA SER A 477 30.14 25.48 8.42
C SER A 477 29.93 23.99 8.12
N LYS A 478 31.04 23.22 8.10
CA LYS A 478 31.01 21.75 8.02
C LYS A 478 30.05 21.13 9.03
N GLN A 479 30.11 21.59 10.29
CA GLN A 479 29.29 21.05 11.36
C GLN A 479 27.81 21.37 11.17
N GLN A 480 27.49 22.57 10.65
CA GLN A 480 26.10 22.96 10.36
C GLN A 480 25.51 22.10 9.25
N LEU A 481 26.26 21.85 8.16
CA LEU A 481 25.82 20.98 7.07
C LEU A 481 25.50 19.55 7.56
N VAL A 482 26.38 18.97 8.37
CA VAL A 482 26.17 17.64 8.95
C VAL A 482 24.97 17.61 9.89
N ALA A 483 24.82 18.63 10.74
CA ALA A 483 23.72 18.70 11.70
C ALA A 483 22.36 18.82 10.99
N GLU A 484 22.26 19.68 9.98
CA GLU A 484 21.03 19.85 9.21
C GLU A 484 20.66 18.60 8.41
N MET A 485 21.62 17.91 7.80
CA MET A 485 21.35 16.64 7.08
C MET A 485 20.76 15.60 8.04
N LYS A 486 21.38 15.43 9.21
CA LYS A 486 20.87 14.50 10.24
C LYS A 486 19.49 14.91 10.75
N GLN A 487 19.23 16.21 10.92
CA GLN A 487 17.92 16.71 11.32
C GLN A 487 16.82 16.41 10.29
N GLN A 488 17.16 16.40 9.00
CA GLN A 488 16.25 16.03 7.91
C GLN A 488 16.16 14.50 7.68
N GLY A 489 16.78 13.68 8.53
CA GLY A 489 16.80 12.22 8.36
C GLY A 489 17.62 11.76 7.15
N ILE A 490 18.57 12.58 6.70
CA ILE A 490 19.49 12.23 5.62
C ILE A 490 20.67 11.45 6.22
N ASN A 491 20.92 10.28 5.63
CA ASN A 491 22.02 9.41 6.03
C ASN A 491 23.34 9.93 5.43
N ILE A 492 24.41 9.85 6.22
CA ILE A 492 25.76 10.24 5.79
C ILE A 492 26.65 9.00 5.93
N TYR A 493 27.17 8.52 4.80
CA TYR A 493 28.06 7.36 4.81
C TYR A 493 29.41 7.71 5.45
N GLU A 494 30.09 6.71 6.03
CA GLU A 494 31.26 6.95 6.88
C GLU A 494 32.42 7.63 6.16
N TYR A 495 32.70 7.27 4.91
CA TYR A 495 33.77 7.89 4.13
C TYR A 495 33.38 9.28 3.63
N ALA A 496 32.11 9.52 3.31
CA ALA A 496 31.62 10.88 3.05
C ALA A 496 31.80 11.80 4.27
N GLN A 497 31.55 11.29 5.48
CA GLN A 497 31.84 12.03 6.71
C GLN A 497 33.34 12.33 6.84
N GLN A 498 34.22 11.37 6.53
CA GLN A 498 35.67 11.59 6.54
C GLN A 498 36.10 12.64 5.52
N MET A 499 35.50 12.65 4.32
CA MET A 499 35.76 13.68 3.31
C MET A 499 35.33 15.07 3.80
N ILE A 500 34.19 15.20 4.49
CA ILE A 500 33.75 16.48 5.09
C ILE A 500 34.76 16.95 6.15
N ASP A 501 35.27 16.03 6.97
CA ASP A 501 36.23 16.34 8.04
C ASP A 501 37.63 16.73 7.50
N SER A 502 37.96 16.31 6.28
CA SER A 502 39.25 16.57 5.63
C SER A 502 39.57 18.08 5.54
N PRO A 503 40.84 18.51 5.72
CA PRO A 503 41.23 19.90 5.50
C PRO A 503 41.00 20.38 4.06
N ASP A 504 40.93 19.48 3.09
CA ASP A 504 40.68 19.81 1.69
C ASP A 504 39.21 20.12 1.40
N PHE A 505 38.28 19.72 2.29
CA PHE A 505 36.90 20.17 2.23
C PHE A 505 36.79 21.57 2.84
N THR A 506 36.37 22.54 2.02
CA THR A 506 36.20 23.93 2.42
C THR A 506 34.79 24.41 2.08
N THR A 507 34.31 25.40 2.83
CA THR A 507 32.99 26.01 2.65
C THR A 507 33.13 27.51 2.43
N LEU A 508 32.33 28.09 1.54
CA LEU A 508 32.31 29.53 1.34
C LEU A 508 31.73 30.25 2.58
N PRO A 509 32.37 31.35 3.04
CA PRO A 509 31.90 32.07 4.23
C PRO A 509 30.60 32.85 3.99
N GLN A 510 30.37 33.29 2.74
CA GLN A 510 29.17 33.98 2.31
C GLN A 510 28.41 33.09 1.34
N LYS A 511 27.10 33.32 1.27
CA LYS A 511 26.24 32.64 0.30
C LYS A 511 26.62 33.07 -1.11
N ASP A 512 26.74 32.12 -2.02
CA ASP A 512 26.85 32.36 -3.46
C ASP A 512 25.89 31.44 -4.22
N ASP A 513 25.47 31.92 -5.37
CA ASP A 513 24.64 31.19 -6.30
C ASP A 513 25.53 30.51 -7.36
N ILE A 514 25.31 29.21 -7.56
CA ILE A 514 25.98 28.41 -8.59
C ILE A 514 24.96 27.75 -9.51
N ASP A 515 25.17 27.88 -10.82
CA ASP A 515 24.40 27.17 -11.83
C ASP A 515 25.03 25.79 -12.04
N LEU A 516 24.22 24.75 -11.92
CA LEU A 516 24.64 23.35 -12.01
C LEU A 516 24.05 22.70 -13.25
N VAL A 517 24.84 21.85 -13.90
CA VAL A 517 24.41 20.99 -15.00
C VAL A 517 24.63 19.55 -14.59
N ARG A 518 23.56 18.76 -14.63
CA ARG A 518 23.58 17.32 -14.40
C ARG A 518 23.28 16.57 -15.69
N LEU A 519 24.19 15.65 -16.04
CA LEU A 519 24.18 14.89 -17.28
C LEU A 519 24.83 13.52 -17.09
N THR A 520 24.58 12.58 -17.99
CA THR A 520 25.24 11.27 -18.00
C THR A 520 26.61 11.31 -18.67
N VAL A 521 27.48 10.34 -18.39
CA VAL A 521 28.77 10.20 -19.08
C VAL A 521 28.60 10.06 -20.59
N GLN A 522 27.56 9.37 -21.06
CA GLN A 522 27.27 9.27 -22.50
C GLN A 522 26.85 10.61 -23.13
N ASP A 523 26.21 11.51 -22.36
CA ASP A 523 25.79 12.84 -22.86
C ASP A 523 26.99 13.72 -23.22
N LEU A 524 28.16 13.46 -22.62
CA LEU A 524 29.43 14.09 -22.98
C LEU A 524 29.96 13.62 -24.36
N GLY A 525 29.32 12.63 -24.99
CA GLY A 525 29.77 12.02 -26.23
C GLY A 525 30.93 11.03 -26.05
N LEU A 526 31.20 10.61 -24.81
CA LEU A 526 32.21 9.60 -24.49
C LEU A 526 31.65 8.20 -24.75
N LYS A 527 32.52 7.27 -25.17
CA LYS A 527 32.18 5.87 -25.44
C LYS A 527 32.95 4.95 -24.49
N GLY A 528 32.39 3.76 -24.23
CA GLY A 528 33.04 2.79 -23.35
C GLY A 528 32.99 3.25 -21.89
N THR A 529 34.09 3.05 -21.17
CA THR A 529 34.18 3.37 -19.74
C THR A 529 35.32 4.37 -19.50
N PRO A 530 35.08 5.68 -19.71
CA PRO A 530 36.13 6.69 -19.61
C PRO A 530 36.62 6.86 -18.17
N THR A 531 37.87 7.31 -18.05
CA THR A 531 38.49 7.71 -16.79
C THR A 531 37.91 9.01 -16.25
N THR A 532 38.17 9.31 -14.98
CA THR A 532 37.74 10.58 -14.36
C THR A 532 38.32 11.79 -15.11
N ASP A 533 39.58 11.72 -15.53
CA ASP A 533 40.24 12.81 -16.27
C ASP A 533 39.61 13.03 -17.65
N GLU A 534 39.24 11.96 -18.36
CA GLU A 534 38.54 12.07 -19.65
C GLU A 534 37.14 12.69 -19.50
N VAL A 535 36.40 12.29 -18.45
CA VAL A 535 35.10 12.88 -18.12
C VAL A 535 35.24 14.38 -17.84
N TYR A 536 36.20 14.77 -16.99
CA TYR A 536 36.42 16.16 -16.61
C TYR A 536 36.93 17.01 -17.77
N ALA A 537 37.85 16.49 -18.60
CA ALA A 537 38.32 17.18 -19.79
C ALA A 537 37.16 17.46 -20.75
N LYS A 538 36.28 16.47 -20.97
CA LYS A 538 35.15 16.63 -21.88
C LYS A 538 34.08 17.59 -21.35
N ALA A 539 33.81 17.56 -20.05
CA ALA A 539 32.97 18.57 -19.39
C ALA A 539 33.55 19.99 -19.58
N GLY A 540 34.86 20.15 -19.41
CA GLY A 540 35.59 21.40 -19.62
C GLY A 540 35.45 21.99 -21.03
N GLU A 541 35.52 21.14 -22.07
CA GLU A 541 35.32 21.53 -23.47
C GLU A 541 33.93 22.12 -23.73
N LEU A 542 32.91 21.65 -23.00
CA LEU A 542 31.52 22.10 -23.11
C LEU A 542 31.23 23.37 -22.31
N GLY A 543 32.18 23.87 -21.53
CA GLY A 543 31.99 25.05 -20.67
C GLY A 543 31.54 24.72 -19.25
N LEU A 544 31.73 23.48 -18.81
CA LEU A 544 31.45 23.04 -17.45
C LEU A 544 32.74 23.00 -16.62
N ASP A 545 32.69 23.50 -15.40
CA ASP A 545 33.79 23.52 -14.44
C ASP A 545 33.52 22.53 -13.29
N LEU A 546 34.57 22.16 -12.57
CA LEU A 546 34.43 21.36 -11.36
C LEU A 546 33.71 22.15 -10.27
N CYS A 547 32.77 21.49 -9.61
CA CYS A 547 32.05 22.01 -8.44
C CYS A 547 33.01 22.19 -7.25
N PRO A 548 32.80 23.25 -6.42
CA PRO A 548 33.26 23.25 -5.04
C PRO A 548 32.73 22.02 -4.30
N ALA A 549 33.52 21.42 -3.41
CA ALA A 549 33.15 20.21 -2.70
C ALA A 549 31.86 20.36 -1.87
N GLU A 550 31.59 21.56 -1.35
CA GLU A 550 30.38 21.85 -0.57
C GLU A 550 29.08 21.75 -1.39
N VAL A 551 29.15 21.71 -2.73
CA VAL A 551 27.98 21.45 -3.59
C VAL A 551 27.32 20.11 -3.22
N GLY A 552 28.09 19.07 -2.86
CA GLY A 552 27.52 17.77 -2.47
C GLY A 552 26.55 17.88 -1.29
N PRO A 553 27.01 18.33 -0.11
CA PRO A 553 26.14 18.54 1.05
C PRO A 553 24.99 19.54 0.81
N HIS A 554 25.23 20.67 0.15
CA HIS A 554 24.19 21.66 -0.12
C HIS A 554 23.12 21.13 -1.08
N LEU A 555 23.54 20.44 -2.14
CA LEU A 555 22.62 19.83 -3.10
C LEU A 555 21.82 18.73 -2.41
N ARG A 556 22.43 17.96 -1.51
CA ARG A 556 21.72 16.90 -0.79
C ARG A 556 20.61 17.44 0.11
N LEU A 557 20.90 18.52 0.84
CA LEU A 557 19.90 19.23 1.67
C LEU A 557 18.75 19.81 0.84
N LYS A 558 18.99 20.16 -0.42
CA LYS A 558 17.97 20.72 -1.32
C LYS A 558 17.17 19.62 -2.02
N ASP A 559 17.84 18.58 -2.52
CA ASP A 559 17.22 17.50 -3.26
C ASP A 559 16.66 16.45 -2.30
N THR A 560 15.43 16.64 -1.83
CA THR A 560 14.75 15.68 -0.95
C THR A 560 13.85 14.69 -1.70
N ASN A 561 13.67 14.91 -3.01
CA ASN A 561 12.73 14.19 -3.88
C ASN A 561 13.45 13.36 -4.96
N GLN A 562 14.72 13.03 -4.74
CA GLN A 562 15.47 12.12 -5.61
C GLN A 562 14.69 10.79 -5.80
N PRO A 563 14.54 10.23 -7.00
CA PRO A 563 13.90 8.94 -7.21
C PRO A 563 14.60 7.77 -6.52
N LEU A 564 13.82 6.75 -6.15
CA LEU A 564 14.33 5.52 -5.55
C LEU A 564 15.26 4.77 -6.52
N GLY A 565 16.44 4.36 -6.04
CA GLY A 565 17.45 3.69 -6.84
C GLY A 565 18.23 4.62 -7.78
N GLU A 566 18.03 5.94 -7.69
CA GLU A 566 18.84 6.90 -8.43
C GLU A 566 20.09 7.29 -7.63
N TRP A 567 21.20 7.49 -8.33
CA TRP A 567 22.41 8.09 -7.78
C TRP A 567 23.14 8.95 -8.81
N TYR A 568 23.88 9.95 -8.34
CA TYR A 568 24.68 10.82 -9.20
C TYR A 568 25.86 11.43 -8.44
N PHE A 569 26.97 11.63 -9.15
CA PHE A 569 28.25 12.07 -8.62
C PHE A 569 28.41 13.59 -8.75
N ILE A 570 29.15 14.19 -7.83
CA ILE A 570 29.58 15.58 -7.96
C ILE A 570 30.90 15.58 -8.73
N GLY A 571 30.94 16.29 -9.86
CA GLY A 571 32.17 16.57 -10.60
C GLY A 571 32.98 17.59 -9.82
N MET A 572 33.75 17.15 -8.84
CA MET A 572 34.57 17.99 -7.96
C MET A 572 36.01 17.51 -7.95
N LYS A 573 36.92 18.36 -7.47
CA LYS A 573 38.27 17.88 -7.15
C LYS A 573 38.19 16.80 -6.08
N GLN A 574 38.88 15.69 -6.28
CA GLN A 574 38.87 14.57 -5.36
C GLN A 574 39.41 14.98 -3.99
N ILE A 575 38.82 14.42 -2.93
CA ILE A 575 39.28 14.53 -1.55
C ILE A 575 39.67 13.13 -1.09
N ALA A 576 40.89 12.99 -0.59
CA ALA A 576 41.34 11.70 -0.07
C ALA A 576 40.64 11.39 1.27
N ASP A 577 40.18 10.14 1.42
CA ASP A 577 39.77 9.61 2.72
C ASP A 577 40.98 9.39 3.65
N ARG A 578 40.76 8.88 4.88
CA ARG A 578 41.85 8.63 5.83
C ARG A 578 42.85 7.55 5.39
N VAL A 579 42.48 6.70 4.43
CA VAL A 579 43.31 5.62 3.88
C VAL A 579 44.02 6.07 2.58
N GLY A 580 43.73 7.29 2.10
CA GLY A 580 44.34 7.90 0.93
C GLY A 580 43.60 7.66 -0.38
N TYR A 581 42.39 7.09 -0.35
CA TYR A 581 41.62 6.86 -1.57
C TYR A 581 40.95 8.16 -2.04
N PRO A 582 41.16 8.59 -3.30
CA PRO A 582 40.58 9.82 -3.83
C PRO A 582 39.08 9.61 -4.11
N GLY A 583 38.22 10.26 -3.33
CA GLY A 583 36.77 10.20 -3.45
C GLY A 583 36.15 11.51 -3.97
N VAL A 584 34.98 11.38 -4.58
CA VAL A 584 34.04 12.49 -4.85
C VAL A 584 32.72 12.21 -4.14
N PHE A 585 31.96 13.25 -3.79
CA PHE A 585 30.64 13.02 -3.22
C PHE A 585 29.69 12.45 -4.28
N TYR A 586 28.77 11.60 -3.85
CA TYR A 586 27.59 11.27 -4.63
C TYR A 586 26.35 11.24 -3.75
N LEU A 587 25.22 11.49 -4.38
CA LEU A 587 23.90 11.52 -3.75
C LEU A 587 23.15 10.29 -4.22
N ALA A 588 22.56 9.54 -3.30
CA ALA A 588 21.78 8.35 -3.61
C ALA A 588 20.48 8.30 -2.83
N ARG A 589 19.52 7.54 -3.35
CA ARG A 589 18.34 7.12 -2.60
C ARG A 589 18.13 5.63 -2.75
N ASP A 590 17.93 4.95 -1.63
CA ASP A 590 17.59 3.53 -1.58
C ASP A 590 16.43 3.28 -0.60
N GLY A 591 16.24 2.01 -0.23
CA GLY A 591 15.21 1.60 0.72
C GLY A 591 15.34 2.27 2.09
N ASP A 592 16.53 2.68 2.50
CA ASP A 592 16.79 3.24 3.83
C ASP A 592 16.75 4.78 3.85
N GLY A 593 16.58 5.41 2.68
CA GLY A 593 16.29 6.83 2.57
C GLY A 593 17.25 7.58 1.65
N LEU A 594 17.49 8.86 1.98
CA LEU A 594 18.40 9.73 1.23
C LEU A 594 19.80 9.63 1.81
N TRP A 595 20.79 9.52 0.94
CA TRP A 595 22.19 9.38 1.32
C TRP A 595 23.06 10.48 0.71
N LEU A 596 24.02 10.95 1.51
CA LEU A 596 25.27 11.53 1.04
C LEU A 596 26.37 10.49 1.24
N SER A 597 27.06 10.12 0.18
CA SER A 597 28.07 9.05 0.17
C SER A 597 29.29 9.43 -0.69
N ASP A 598 30.28 8.55 -0.78
CA ASP A 598 31.53 8.76 -1.52
C ASP A 598 31.73 7.76 -2.67
N GLY A 599 32.11 8.29 -3.82
CA GLY A 599 32.43 7.52 -5.02
C GLY A 599 33.93 7.52 -5.20
N TRP A 600 34.53 6.33 -5.29
CA TRP A 600 35.93 6.23 -5.64
C TRP A 600 36.18 6.79 -7.05
N ALA A 601 37.10 7.74 -7.19
CA ALA A 601 37.30 8.52 -8.41
C ALA A 601 38.79 8.71 -8.74
N ARG A 602 39.53 7.60 -8.89
CA ARG A 602 40.93 7.70 -9.34
C ARG A 602 41.00 8.40 -10.70
N PRO A 603 41.99 9.29 -10.91
CA PRO A 603 42.15 10.03 -12.16
C PRO A 603 42.26 9.14 -13.41
N ASP A 604 43.04 8.06 -13.34
CA ASP A 604 43.51 7.26 -14.49
C ASP A 604 43.11 5.77 -14.47
N ASP A 605 42.45 5.30 -13.41
CA ASP A 605 42.20 3.86 -13.15
C ASP A 605 40.70 3.53 -12.97
N VAL A 606 39.89 4.47 -12.48
CA VAL A 606 38.44 4.24 -12.30
C VAL A 606 37.71 4.54 -13.60
N ALA A 607 37.02 3.52 -14.11
CA ALA A 607 36.24 3.57 -15.34
C ALA A 607 34.76 3.85 -15.03
N TRP A 608 34.21 4.93 -15.59
CA TRP A 608 32.81 5.32 -15.38
C TRP A 608 31.88 4.67 -16.39
N SER A 609 30.74 4.14 -15.94
CA SER A 609 29.74 3.59 -16.86
C SER A 609 29.05 4.71 -17.66
N PRO A 610 28.63 4.48 -18.92
CA PRO A 610 27.93 5.48 -19.73
C PRO A 610 26.69 6.11 -19.06
N GLY A 611 25.96 5.33 -18.25
CA GLY A 611 24.78 5.79 -17.52
C GLY A 611 25.08 6.47 -16.18
N HIS A 612 26.33 6.56 -15.73
CA HIS A 612 26.66 7.33 -14.53
C HIS A 612 26.42 8.81 -14.78
N GLU A 613 25.78 9.47 -13.83
CA GLU A 613 25.47 10.89 -13.92
C GLU A 613 26.43 11.72 -13.08
N PHE A 614 26.82 12.87 -13.62
CA PHE A 614 27.65 13.86 -12.94
C PHE A 614 26.98 15.21 -12.87
N VAL A 615 27.25 15.94 -11.79
CA VAL A 615 26.87 17.34 -11.59
C VAL A 615 28.13 18.21 -11.71
N PHE A 616 28.12 19.14 -12.66
CA PHE A 616 29.18 20.13 -12.85
C PHE A 616 28.65 21.55 -12.67
N ALA A 617 29.55 22.51 -12.42
CA ALA A 617 29.23 23.91 -12.41
C ALA A 617 29.22 24.46 -13.83
N LEU A 618 28.22 25.27 -14.19
CA LEU A 618 28.26 26.03 -15.43
C LEU A 618 29.23 27.21 -15.28
N ARG A 619 30.18 27.35 -16.20
CA ARG A 619 31.17 28.42 -16.15
C ARG A 619 30.49 29.79 -16.26
N LYS A 620 30.64 30.62 -15.23
CA LYS A 620 30.25 32.04 -15.28
C LYS A 620 31.09 32.71 -16.38
N GLU A 621 30.45 33.34 -17.38
CA GLU A 621 31.17 34.20 -18.31
C GLU A 621 31.75 35.37 -17.50
N THR A 622 33.04 35.31 -17.17
CA THR A 622 33.77 36.50 -16.75
C THR A 622 33.68 37.48 -17.91
N GLU A 623 33.20 38.71 -17.65
CA GLU A 623 33.37 39.84 -18.57
C GLU A 623 34.80 39.79 -19.10
N THR A 624 34.94 39.35 -20.34
CA THR A 624 36.24 39.25 -20.99
C THR A 624 36.81 40.65 -20.92
N GLN A 625 37.99 40.79 -20.29
CA GLN A 625 38.80 41.98 -20.44
C GLN A 625 38.76 42.34 -21.91
N THR A 626 38.05 43.42 -22.22
CA THR A 626 38.18 44.11 -23.48
C THR A 626 39.65 44.50 -23.54
N LEU A 627 40.45 43.69 -24.22
CA LEU A 627 41.72 44.12 -24.75
C LEU A 627 41.38 45.32 -25.62
N LYS A 628 41.45 46.51 -25.00
CA LYS A 628 41.47 47.79 -25.69
C LYS A 628 42.57 47.66 -26.73
N THR A 629 42.17 47.42 -27.96
CA THR A 629 43.01 47.65 -29.13
C THR A 629 43.47 49.10 -28.99
N PRO A 630 44.78 49.40 -28.93
CA PRO A 630 45.21 50.79 -28.86
C PRO A 630 44.70 51.50 -30.11
N GLY A 631 43.85 52.50 -29.92
CA GLY A 631 43.37 53.33 -31.00
C GLY A 631 44.54 54.03 -31.68
N LEU A 632 44.43 54.22 -32.99
CA LEU A 632 45.42 54.79 -33.91
C LEU A 632 45.96 56.20 -33.50
N PHE A 633 45.45 56.80 -32.42
CA PHE A 633 45.76 58.16 -31.98
C PHE A 633 46.82 58.29 -30.87
N ASP A 634 47.21 57.19 -30.20
CA ASP A 634 48.26 57.26 -29.15
C ASP A 634 49.70 57.34 -29.67
N ARG A 635 49.90 57.43 -31.00
CA ARG A 635 51.22 57.56 -31.65
C ARG A 635 51.66 59.00 -31.96
N ILE A 636 50.89 60.04 -31.64
CA ILE A 636 51.19 61.41 -32.14
C ILE A 636 51.84 62.36 -31.11
N PHE A 637 51.88 62.07 -29.80
CA PHE A 637 52.53 62.98 -28.84
C PHE A 637 53.50 62.28 -27.89
N LYS A 638 54.70 61.98 -28.41
CA LYS A 638 55.94 61.97 -27.63
C LYS A 638 57.05 62.65 -28.46
N ARG A 639 57.31 63.92 -28.12
CA ARG A 639 58.60 64.58 -28.28
C ARG A 639 59.11 64.93 -26.89
#